data_AF-A0A662CQ43-F1
#
_entry.id   AF-A0A662CQ43-F1
#
_cell.length_a   1.000
_cell.length_b   1.000
_cell.length_c   1.000
_cell.angle_alpha   90.00
_cell.angle_beta   90.00
_cell.angle_gamma   90.00
#
_symmetry.space_group_name_H-M   'P 1'
#
loop_
_entity.id
_entity.type
_entity.pdbx_description
1 polymer ?
#
loop_
_entity_poly.entity_id
_entity_poly.type
_entity_poly.pdbx_seq_one_letter_code
_entity_poly.pdbx_strand_id
1 'polypeptide(L)'
;DKFTCKACSNQCEIRRVRIEGEKKPLYFGGRCEKWEMDERKGKGKGIPNYFEERLGMLTDGFEPGKEEGKQTIGIPRGLMVFYQQFPYWSTFFKELGFNVVVSDETDNQTVKKALNMIVAETCFPIEVMHGHIYEMLEDKVDYIFTPFIINSKAKKDNPTSNSNCPWVQTVPFMVKASIPEEQRERLLSPTLNFRYYGKVVEKELYDYFGKKFKLSKKQIVAAMKKADARQDVFEERVKARGREVMASLPADRECLAIIGRPYNTGDPALNLSMVEKLINLDVLPIPTDYLPLEEEHITDDYNKMYWPNGQRILAAARIIARDDRLHGIYMGNFRCGPDSFLAHFVHEEMAGKPYMEIEVDEHGADAGMITRYEAFLDSLKGSRISEDRKKKVFVPGKMASSPMTDRTLYFPYMSDASYVMASVCRSFGINAESLPMQTQEDLDLARKYTSARECFPMIATTGSFLKKLMSPDVDPAKISFFMPDHNGPCRFGQYNRFQRVLFDRLGYDKTEIIAPSNDDSYESISGGHGSKFRLNAWKGFVAMDMIRKMKQERTPYELMPGSTEQVYQQALKDLVNCMENGGDTLTDTLAGIAYAFTQIPLSNGKRKPVIAIVGEIFMRDNDFCSAHMVQRLEKFGAETWIAPFAEWLSYSTIRYTRDSKWKGDFKGVVKSKLQEYFQESIAKKIIKPFHGLFDEDKEVAVKDMLNACGPYVHRHYDGDPALNLGTSAILADKGISGIANILPFTCMPGTLVASVSDQLRKDKGNIPYVSIAYDGQEDVSIDLRLQAFMHQAKQFADEKGLTDPATQSIHTKAHS
;
A
#
# COMPACT_ATOMS: atom_id res chain seq x y z
N ASP A 1 -32.32 17.96 -26.01
CA ASP A 1 -31.36 19.09 -26.01
C ASP A 1 -30.52 19.06 -24.73
N LYS A 2 -29.47 19.89 -24.60
CA LYS A 2 -28.59 19.89 -23.41
C LYS A 2 -28.22 21.31 -22.96
N PHE A 3 -28.05 21.52 -21.65
CA PHE A 3 -27.63 22.80 -21.06
C PHE A 3 -26.83 22.58 -19.76
N THR A 4 -26.03 23.57 -19.37
CA THR A 4 -25.27 23.52 -18.10
C THR A 4 -26.05 24.20 -16.97
N CYS A 5 -26.29 23.48 -15.88
CA CYS A 5 -26.96 24.01 -14.69
C CYS A 5 -26.00 24.87 -13.86
N LYS A 6 -26.21 26.19 -13.81
CA LYS A 6 -25.38 27.14 -13.02
C LYS A 6 -25.84 27.33 -11.56
N ALA A 7 -26.54 26.35 -11.00
CA ALA A 7 -27.16 26.48 -9.67
C ALA A 7 -26.17 26.39 -8.51
N CYS A 8 -25.04 25.73 -8.72
CA CYS A 8 -23.96 25.55 -7.75
C CYS A 8 -22.64 25.27 -8.49
N SER A 9 -21.56 25.11 -7.74
CA SER A 9 -20.20 24.81 -8.23
C SER A 9 -20.14 23.59 -9.17
N ASN A 10 -21.00 22.58 -8.96
CA ASN A 10 -21.00 21.35 -9.76
C ASN A 10 -21.21 21.55 -11.28
N GLN A 11 -21.88 22.63 -11.70
CA GLN A 11 -22.13 22.97 -13.11
C GLN A 11 -22.53 21.77 -13.99
N CYS A 12 -23.52 20.98 -13.56
CA CYS A 12 -23.90 19.73 -14.23
C CYS A 12 -24.40 19.94 -15.68
N GLU A 13 -24.04 19.05 -16.61
CA GLU A 13 -24.64 19.01 -17.95
C GLU A 13 -25.98 18.28 -17.87
N ILE A 14 -27.08 19.05 -17.99
CA ILE A 14 -28.43 18.52 -17.98
C ILE A 14 -28.87 18.22 -19.41
N ARG A 15 -29.25 16.98 -19.67
CA ARG A 15 -29.89 16.53 -20.90
C ARG A 15 -31.40 16.55 -20.71
N ARG A 16 -32.09 17.20 -21.62
CA ARG A 16 -33.55 17.27 -21.67
C ARG A 16 -34.06 16.40 -22.83
N VAL A 17 -34.95 15.47 -22.52
CA VAL A 17 -35.63 14.57 -23.46
C VAL A 17 -37.12 14.88 -23.43
N ARG A 18 -37.71 15.14 -24.59
CA ARG A 18 -39.15 15.38 -24.72
C ARG A 18 -39.76 14.17 -25.44
N ILE A 19 -40.64 13.45 -24.75
CA ILE A 19 -41.38 12.32 -25.31
C ILE A 19 -42.69 12.85 -25.88
N GLU A 20 -43.05 12.44 -27.09
CA GLU A 20 -44.30 12.82 -27.73
C GLU A 20 -45.49 12.23 -26.96
N GLY A 21 -46.43 13.09 -26.55
CA GLY A 21 -47.56 12.71 -25.69
C GLY A 21 -47.39 13.03 -24.19
N GLU A 22 -46.16 13.25 -23.70
CA GLU A 22 -45.91 13.66 -22.32
C GLU A 22 -45.93 15.19 -22.15
N LYS A 23 -46.64 15.68 -21.12
CA LYS A 23 -46.79 17.12 -20.86
C LYS A 23 -45.51 17.77 -20.34
N LYS A 24 -44.63 17.02 -19.66
CA LYS A 24 -43.38 17.53 -19.08
C LYS A 24 -42.18 16.86 -19.75
N PRO A 25 -41.12 17.62 -20.08
CA PRO A 25 -39.88 17.04 -20.53
C PRO A 25 -39.18 16.31 -19.36
N LEU A 26 -38.53 15.19 -19.66
CA LEU A 26 -37.67 14.47 -18.74
C LEU A 26 -36.27 15.09 -18.77
N TYR A 27 -35.63 15.19 -17.61
CA TYR A 27 -34.26 15.69 -17.51
C TYR A 27 -33.36 14.64 -16.86
N PHE A 28 -32.13 14.56 -17.34
CA PHE A 28 -31.10 13.63 -16.87
C PHE A 28 -29.76 14.35 -16.78
N GLY A 29 -28.83 13.86 -15.95
CA GLY A 29 -27.46 14.39 -15.87
C GLY A 29 -27.23 15.47 -14.81
N GLY A 30 -28.24 15.80 -14.00
CA GLY A 30 -28.06 16.64 -12.81
C GLY A 30 -27.56 15.81 -11.63
N ARG A 31 -26.62 16.35 -10.83
CA ARG A 31 -26.17 15.74 -9.56
C ARG A 31 -27.21 15.85 -8.43
N CYS A 32 -28.20 16.72 -8.63
CA CYS A 32 -29.26 17.01 -7.68
C CYS A 32 -30.62 17.02 -8.39
N GLU A 33 -31.69 16.95 -7.59
CA GLU A 33 -33.07 16.79 -8.06
C GLU A 33 -33.69 18.07 -8.63
N LYS A 34 -32.90 19.16 -8.77
CA LYS A 34 -33.39 20.44 -9.30
C LYS A 34 -34.15 20.28 -10.62
N TRP A 35 -33.71 19.33 -11.44
CA TRP A 35 -34.29 19.02 -12.75
C TRP A 35 -35.01 17.66 -12.80
N GLU A 36 -34.98 16.87 -11.74
CA GLU A 36 -35.60 15.53 -11.69
C GLU A 36 -37.11 15.58 -11.34
N MET A 37 -37.78 14.42 -11.40
CA MET A 37 -39.23 14.23 -11.27
C MET A 37 -39.81 14.88 -9.99
N ASP A 38 -40.99 15.52 -10.12
CA ASP A 38 -41.61 16.29 -9.04
C ASP A 38 -42.02 15.45 -7.80
N GLU A 39 -42.22 14.13 -7.94
CA GLU A 39 -42.57 13.23 -6.82
C GLU A 39 -41.49 13.12 -5.73
N ARG A 40 -40.25 13.52 -6.05
CA ARG A 40 -39.11 13.48 -5.13
C ARG A 40 -38.97 14.76 -4.30
N LYS A 41 -39.57 15.88 -4.75
CA LYS A 41 -39.40 17.18 -4.10
C LYS A 41 -40.17 17.27 -2.78
N GLY A 42 -39.44 17.44 -1.68
CA GLY A 42 -39.98 17.91 -0.40
C GLY A 42 -40.16 16.86 0.70
N LYS A 43 -39.76 15.60 0.49
CA LYS A 43 -39.78 14.56 1.53
C LYS A 43 -38.79 14.84 2.68
N GLY A 44 -37.62 15.41 2.37
CA GLY A 44 -36.57 15.72 3.37
C GLY A 44 -36.78 16.99 4.19
N LYS A 45 -37.96 17.62 4.19
CA LYS A 45 -38.18 18.89 4.91
C LYS A 45 -37.99 18.71 6.42
N GLY A 46 -37.04 19.43 7.00
CA GLY A 46 -36.76 19.41 8.44
C GLY A 46 -35.73 18.38 8.89
N ILE A 47 -35.17 17.59 7.96
CA ILE A 47 -34.03 16.71 8.23
C ILE A 47 -32.73 17.55 8.17
N PRO A 48 -31.92 17.57 9.24
CA PRO A 48 -30.66 18.31 9.24
C PRO A 48 -29.59 17.62 8.37
N ASN A 49 -28.75 18.41 7.71
CA ASN A 49 -27.54 17.92 7.05
C ASN A 49 -26.37 17.92 8.05
N TYR A 50 -26.18 16.81 8.76
CA TYR A 50 -25.10 16.68 9.74
C TYR A 50 -23.69 16.66 9.13
N PHE A 51 -23.55 16.39 7.82
CA PHE A 51 -22.26 16.46 7.13
C PHE A 51 -21.84 17.91 6.89
N GLU A 52 -22.77 18.75 6.44
CA GLU A 52 -22.57 20.21 6.37
C GLU A 52 -22.34 20.80 7.77
N GLU A 53 -23.10 20.36 8.78
CA GLU A 53 -22.90 20.80 10.17
C GLU A 53 -21.48 20.49 10.67
N ARG A 54 -21.01 19.24 10.48
CA ARG A 54 -19.65 18.82 10.81
C ARG A 54 -18.60 19.62 10.03
N LEU A 55 -18.81 19.87 8.73
CA LEU A 55 -17.90 20.66 7.91
C LEU A 55 -17.82 22.12 8.41
N GLY A 56 -18.95 22.69 8.80
CA GLY A 56 -19.01 24.00 9.45
C GLY A 56 -18.22 24.05 10.76
N MET A 57 -18.30 23.00 11.59
CA MET A 57 -17.45 22.89 12.80
C MET A 57 -15.96 22.79 12.48
N LEU A 58 -15.60 22.10 11.38
CA LEU A 58 -14.22 21.93 10.94
C LEU A 58 -13.59 23.25 10.49
N THR A 59 -14.36 24.11 9.81
CA THR A 59 -13.90 25.42 9.32
C THR A 59 -14.32 26.59 10.21
N ASP A 60 -14.83 26.30 11.42
CA ASP A 60 -15.35 27.31 12.34
C ASP A 60 -14.29 28.39 12.66
N GLY A 61 -14.69 29.66 12.54
CA GLY A 61 -13.80 30.81 12.77
C GLY A 61 -12.65 30.96 11.79
N PHE A 62 -12.62 30.20 10.67
CA PHE A 62 -11.62 30.37 9.63
C PHE A 62 -12.06 31.41 8.60
N GLU A 63 -11.27 32.48 8.49
CA GLU A 63 -11.32 33.38 7.34
C GLU A 63 -10.03 33.25 6.51
N PRO A 64 -10.12 33.23 5.16
CA PRO A 64 -8.95 33.26 4.29
C PRO A 64 -8.11 34.52 4.51
N GLY A 65 -6.78 34.36 4.55
CA GLY A 65 -5.84 35.48 4.74
C GLY A 65 -5.83 36.44 3.54
N LYS A 66 -5.79 37.74 3.80
CA LYS A 66 -5.76 38.81 2.78
C LYS A 66 -4.74 39.91 3.09
N GLU A 67 -3.87 39.70 4.07
CA GLU A 67 -2.95 40.74 4.50
C GLU A 67 -1.83 40.95 3.47
N GLU A 68 -1.71 42.17 2.96
CA GLU A 68 -0.66 42.53 2.00
C GLU A 68 0.74 42.38 2.61
N GLY A 69 1.68 41.83 1.83
CA GLY A 69 3.07 41.63 2.25
C GLY A 69 3.35 40.34 3.05
N LYS A 70 2.31 39.58 3.45
CA LYS A 70 2.47 38.24 4.03
C LYS A 70 2.49 37.16 2.94
N GLN A 71 3.40 36.19 3.09
CA GLN A 71 3.41 35.01 2.25
C GLN A 71 2.15 34.16 2.46
N THR A 72 1.68 33.53 1.39
CA THR A 72 0.43 32.76 1.36
C THR A 72 0.71 31.26 1.26
N ILE A 73 0.11 30.49 2.16
CA ILE A 73 0.12 29.03 2.15
C ILE A 73 -1.28 28.53 1.80
N GLY A 74 -1.38 27.81 0.68
CA GLY A 74 -2.56 27.06 0.29
C GLY A 74 -2.65 25.71 1.00
N ILE A 75 -3.81 25.39 1.56
CA ILE A 75 -4.18 24.06 2.04
C ILE A 75 -5.20 23.45 1.06
N PRO A 76 -4.82 22.44 0.26
CA PRO A 76 -5.76 21.76 -0.62
C PRO A 76 -6.93 21.16 0.15
N ARG A 77 -8.15 21.30 -0.37
CA ARG A 77 -9.40 20.79 0.20
C ARG A 77 -9.56 19.28 0.00
N GLY A 78 -8.53 18.51 0.36
CA GLY A 78 -8.46 17.08 0.12
C GLY A 78 -7.86 16.29 1.27
N LEU A 79 -8.21 15.00 1.31
CA LEU A 79 -7.67 14.02 2.25
C LEU A 79 -7.80 14.46 3.72
N MET A 80 -7.00 13.89 4.61
CA MET A 80 -7.06 14.17 6.05
C MET A 80 -6.55 15.54 6.46
N VAL A 81 -5.63 16.14 5.70
CA VAL A 81 -5.08 17.47 6.04
C VAL A 81 -6.21 18.48 6.12
N PHE A 82 -7.17 18.42 5.19
CA PHE A 82 -8.40 19.19 5.27
C PHE A 82 -9.45 18.50 6.15
N TYR A 83 -10.04 17.39 5.71
CA TYR A 83 -11.27 16.82 6.29
C TYR A 83 -11.16 16.31 7.75
N GLN A 84 -9.95 16.23 8.30
CA GLN A 84 -9.69 15.78 9.68
C GLN A 84 -8.80 16.73 10.48
N GLN A 85 -7.86 17.44 9.86
CA GLN A 85 -6.80 18.21 10.54
C GLN A 85 -6.77 19.70 10.18
N PHE A 86 -7.78 20.21 9.48
CA PHE A 86 -7.80 21.61 9.05
C PHE A 86 -7.66 22.62 10.21
N PRO A 87 -8.34 22.46 11.37
CA PRO A 87 -8.17 23.38 12.49
C PRO A 87 -6.70 23.45 12.95
N TYR A 88 -6.02 22.30 13.06
CA TYR A 88 -4.60 22.25 13.40
C TYR A 88 -3.74 23.03 12.40
N TRP A 89 -3.81 22.70 11.11
CA TRP A 89 -2.90 23.28 10.11
C TRP A 89 -3.19 24.74 9.83
N SER A 90 -4.47 25.13 9.79
CA SER A 90 -4.85 26.52 9.59
C SER A 90 -4.37 27.41 10.75
N THR A 91 -4.54 26.98 12.00
CA THR A 91 -4.02 27.70 13.18
C THR A 91 -2.49 27.72 13.19
N PHE A 92 -1.82 26.59 12.90
CA PHE A 92 -0.36 26.52 12.86
C PHE A 92 0.23 27.57 11.93
N PHE A 93 -0.24 27.67 10.68
CA PHE A 93 0.32 28.63 9.73
C PHE A 93 -0.06 30.08 10.03
N LYS A 94 -1.27 30.36 10.51
CA LYS A 94 -1.67 31.71 10.95
C LYS A 94 -0.79 32.19 12.11
N GLU A 95 -0.51 31.32 13.08
CA GLU A 95 0.36 31.63 14.23
C GLU A 95 1.83 31.84 13.85
N LEU A 96 2.28 31.26 12.73
CA LEU A 96 3.60 31.55 12.15
C LEU A 96 3.63 32.81 11.29
N GLY A 97 2.48 33.48 11.11
CA GLY A 97 2.38 34.76 10.40
C GLY A 97 2.11 34.65 8.90
N PHE A 98 1.65 33.51 8.41
CA PHE A 98 1.27 33.33 6.99
C PHE A 98 -0.20 33.68 6.74
N ASN A 99 -0.49 34.15 5.52
CA ASN A 99 -1.84 34.08 4.99
C ASN A 99 -2.17 32.61 4.70
N VAL A 100 -3.35 32.15 5.12
CA VAL A 100 -3.81 30.79 4.84
C VAL A 100 -5.01 30.86 3.94
N VAL A 101 -4.96 30.11 2.83
CA VAL A 101 -6.07 29.96 1.89
C VAL A 101 -6.37 28.47 1.69
N VAL A 102 -7.59 28.16 1.26
CA VAL A 102 -8.05 26.81 0.97
C VAL A 102 -8.53 26.78 -0.47
N SER A 103 -8.39 25.65 -1.16
CA SER A 103 -8.91 25.53 -2.52
C SER A 103 -10.43 25.51 -2.48
N ASP A 104 -11.04 25.82 -3.62
CA ASP A 104 -12.48 25.80 -3.76
C ASP A 104 -13.05 24.39 -3.56
N GLU A 105 -14.38 24.29 -3.53
CA GLU A 105 -15.03 22.99 -3.41
C GLU A 105 -14.77 22.15 -4.65
N THR A 106 -14.54 20.85 -4.47
CA THR A 106 -14.31 19.93 -5.58
C THR A 106 -15.46 20.00 -6.59
N ASP A 107 -15.13 20.30 -7.84
CA ASP A 107 -16.09 20.34 -8.93
C ASP A 107 -15.64 19.48 -10.13
N ASN A 108 -16.42 19.51 -11.22
CA ASN A 108 -16.09 18.76 -12.43
C ASN A 108 -14.83 19.28 -13.15
N GLN A 109 -14.44 20.54 -12.95
CA GLN A 109 -13.22 21.10 -13.50
C GLN A 109 -12.01 20.57 -12.73
N THR A 110 -12.07 20.54 -11.40
CA THR A 110 -11.04 19.95 -10.54
C THR A 110 -10.79 18.49 -10.91
N VAL A 111 -11.86 17.71 -11.08
CA VAL A 111 -11.77 16.29 -11.49
C VAL A 111 -11.14 16.14 -12.88
N LYS A 112 -11.55 16.93 -13.87
CA LYS A 112 -10.98 16.88 -15.23
C LYS A 112 -9.50 17.27 -15.25
N LYS A 113 -9.11 18.29 -14.47
CA LYS A 113 -7.72 18.71 -14.33
C LYS A 113 -6.89 17.59 -13.70
N ALA A 114 -7.39 16.94 -12.65
CA ALA A 114 -6.74 15.80 -12.02
C ALA A 114 -6.43 14.68 -13.03
N LEU A 115 -7.43 14.23 -13.78
CA LEU A 115 -7.30 13.10 -14.72
C LEU A 115 -6.28 13.33 -15.85
N ASN A 116 -6.04 14.59 -16.23
CA ASN A 116 -5.04 14.93 -17.25
C ASN A 116 -3.60 14.95 -16.72
N MET A 117 -3.41 14.96 -15.41
CA MET A 117 -2.10 15.17 -14.77
C MET A 117 -1.54 13.92 -14.10
N ILE A 118 -2.38 12.95 -13.75
CA ILE A 118 -1.93 11.72 -13.09
C ILE A 118 -1.09 10.86 -14.04
N VAL A 119 0.07 10.42 -13.56
CA VAL A 119 0.98 9.53 -14.31
C VAL A 119 0.56 8.07 -14.18
N ALA A 120 0.06 7.70 -12.99
CA ALA A 120 -0.46 6.38 -12.70
C ALA A 120 -1.81 6.51 -12.00
N GLU A 121 -2.69 5.58 -12.31
CA GLU A 121 -4.04 5.54 -11.77
C GLU A 121 -4.06 5.20 -10.27
N THR A 122 -4.90 5.90 -9.51
CA THR A 122 -5.02 5.72 -8.05
C THR A 122 -6.50 5.59 -7.64
N CYS A 123 -6.82 5.69 -6.34
CA CYS A 123 -8.21 5.88 -5.94
C CYS A 123 -8.61 7.35 -6.12
N PHE A 124 -9.88 7.58 -6.48
CA PHE A 124 -10.43 8.88 -6.81
C PHE A 124 -10.06 10.06 -5.85
N PRO A 125 -10.02 9.91 -4.51
CA PRO A 125 -9.59 10.99 -3.61
C PRO A 125 -8.15 11.47 -3.81
N ILE A 126 -7.25 10.59 -4.27
CA ILE A 126 -5.84 10.94 -4.54
C ILE A 126 -5.74 11.70 -5.86
N GLU A 127 -6.59 11.37 -6.83
CA GLU A 127 -6.68 12.10 -8.10
C GLU A 127 -7.22 13.50 -7.87
N VAL A 128 -8.35 13.65 -7.16
CA VAL A 128 -8.91 14.95 -6.78
C VAL A 128 -7.89 15.83 -6.05
N MET A 129 -7.03 15.23 -5.21
CA MET A 129 -5.95 15.96 -4.55
C MET A 129 -4.94 16.57 -5.54
N HIS A 130 -4.63 15.91 -6.67
CA HIS A 130 -3.81 16.49 -7.74
C HIS A 130 -4.50 17.70 -8.37
N GLY A 131 -5.81 17.62 -8.61
CA GLY A 131 -6.63 18.71 -9.14
C GLY A 131 -6.56 19.96 -8.26
N HIS A 132 -6.81 19.80 -6.95
CA HIS A 132 -6.74 20.91 -5.98
C HIS A 132 -5.35 21.57 -5.92
N ILE A 133 -4.29 20.76 -5.93
CA ILE A 133 -2.91 21.30 -5.92
C ILE A 133 -2.63 22.07 -7.21
N TYR A 134 -3.08 21.56 -8.36
CA TYR A 134 -2.86 22.21 -9.64
C TYR A 134 -3.59 23.55 -9.75
N GLU A 135 -4.85 23.61 -9.33
CA GLU A 135 -5.63 24.86 -9.28
C GLU A 135 -4.93 25.91 -8.42
N MET A 136 -4.44 25.53 -7.23
CA MET A 136 -3.65 26.43 -6.39
C MET A 136 -2.33 26.88 -7.02
N LEU A 137 -1.68 26.05 -7.84
CA LEU A 137 -0.48 26.43 -8.56
C LEU A 137 -0.78 27.54 -9.59
N GLU A 138 -1.95 27.51 -10.22
CA GLU A 138 -2.47 28.55 -11.14
C GLU A 138 -2.86 29.83 -10.39
N ASP A 139 -3.53 29.72 -9.24
CA ASP A 139 -4.08 30.83 -8.44
C ASP A 139 -3.02 31.63 -7.65
N LYS A 140 -1.73 31.47 -7.99
CA LYS A 140 -0.59 32.24 -7.48
C LYS A 140 -0.45 32.30 -5.95
N VAL A 141 -0.72 31.20 -5.23
CA VAL A 141 -0.25 31.09 -3.82
C VAL A 141 1.28 30.97 -3.78
N ASP A 142 1.95 31.50 -2.77
CA ASP A 142 3.41 31.37 -2.67
C ASP A 142 3.83 29.90 -2.47
N TYR A 143 3.08 29.19 -1.62
CA TYR A 143 3.34 27.81 -1.28
C TYR A 143 2.07 26.98 -1.11
N ILE A 144 2.18 25.67 -1.28
CA ILE A 144 1.09 24.69 -1.09
C ILE A 144 1.53 23.64 -0.09
N PHE A 145 0.77 23.47 0.97
CA PHE A 145 1.09 22.51 2.02
C PHE A 145 0.70 21.08 1.63
N THR A 146 1.71 20.24 1.43
CA THR A 146 1.57 18.83 1.01
C THR A 146 2.51 17.96 1.85
N PRO A 147 2.20 17.72 3.14
CA PRO A 147 3.11 17.03 4.05
C PRO A 147 3.23 15.53 3.74
N PHE A 148 4.42 14.98 3.99
CA PHE A 148 4.62 13.53 4.05
C PHE A 148 4.38 13.06 5.49
N ILE A 149 3.16 12.64 5.78
CA ILE A 149 2.75 12.15 7.11
C ILE A 149 2.91 10.62 7.16
N ILE A 150 3.95 10.14 7.86
CA ILE A 150 4.27 8.69 7.94
C ILE A 150 3.27 7.95 8.83
N ASN A 151 2.90 8.56 9.94
CA ASN A 151 1.98 8.01 10.93
C ASN A 151 1.18 9.12 11.62
N SER A 152 0.02 8.75 12.14
CA SER A 152 -0.90 9.62 12.87
C SER A 152 -0.74 9.44 14.39
N LYS A 153 -1.11 10.47 15.15
CA LYS A 153 -1.16 10.43 16.63
C LYS A 153 -2.07 9.28 17.07
N ALA A 154 -1.61 8.49 18.03
CA ALA A 154 -2.33 7.33 18.55
C ALA A 154 -2.44 7.40 20.08
N LYS A 155 -3.44 6.70 20.66
CA LYS A 155 -3.49 6.47 22.10
C LYS A 155 -2.28 5.62 22.55
N LYS A 156 -1.86 5.77 23.80
CA LYS A 156 -0.64 5.12 24.33
C LYS A 156 -0.68 3.59 24.29
N ASP A 157 -1.87 3.03 24.40
CA ASP A 157 -2.18 1.60 24.38
C ASP A 157 -2.35 1.03 22.97
N ASN A 158 -2.37 1.86 21.92
CA ASN A 158 -2.52 1.39 20.55
C ASN A 158 -1.26 0.62 20.10
N PRO A 159 -1.37 -0.69 19.78
CA PRO A 159 -0.22 -1.55 19.47
C PRO A 159 0.29 -1.37 18.02
N THR A 160 -0.44 -0.65 17.17
CA THR A 160 -0.17 -0.52 15.74
C THR A 160 0.76 0.65 15.43
N SER A 161 1.29 0.76 14.22
CA SER A 161 2.06 1.94 13.75
C SER A 161 1.18 3.17 13.55
N ASN A 162 -0.14 2.99 13.44
CA ASN A 162 -1.14 4.02 13.19
C ASN A 162 -0.85 4.87 11.93
N SER A 163 -0.47 4.19 10.85
CA SER A 163 -0.10 4.78 9.55
C SER A 163 -1.26 4.81 8.56
N ASN A 164 -1.31 5.86 7.74
CA ASN A 164 -2.26 5.95 6.63
C ASN A 164 -1.86 5.04 5.47
N CYS A 165 -2.75 4.86 4.49
CA CYS A 165 -2.39 4.05 3.32
C CYS A 165 -1.24 4.72 2.53
N PRO A 166 -0.41 3.93 1.82
CA PRO A 166 0.73 4.43 1.05
C PRO A 166 0.45 5.67 0.23
N TRP A 167 -0.63 5.68 -0.57
CA TRP A 167 -0.95 6.83 -1.44
C TRP A 167 -1.19 8.11 -0.68
N VAL A 168 -1.93 8.08 0.44
CA VAL A 168 -2.15 9.27 1.26
C VAL A 168 -0.84 9.81 1.81
N GLN A 169 0.10 8.94 2.18
CA GLN A 169 1.41 9.39 2.62
C GLN A 169 2.21 10.00 1.46
N THR A 170 2.14 9.42 0.26
CA THR A 170 3.08 9.73 -0.83
C THR A 170 2.56 10.68 -1.89
N VAL A 171 1.35 11.24 -1.72
CA VAL A 171 0.84 12.34 -2.55
C VAL A 171 1.89 13.40 -2.86
N PRO A 172 2.70 13.90 -1.88
CA PRO A 172 3.66 14.96 -2.17
C PRO A 172 4.69 14.57 -3.22
N PHE A 173 5.09 13.30 -3.26
CA PHE A 173 6.06 12.79 -4.23
C PHE A 173 5.44 12.54 -5.60
N MET A 174 4.22 11.97 -5.62
CA MET A 174 3.48 11.70 -6.86
C MET A 174 3.16 13.00 -7.59
N VAL A 175 2.67 14.01 -6.88
CA VAL A 175 2.36 15.32 -7.45
C VAL A 175 3.63 16.04 -7.90
N LYS A 176 4.72 15.96 -7.11
CA LYS A 176 6.00 16.56 -7.49
C LYS A 176 6.54 15.99 -8.81
N ALA A 177 6.34 14.70 -9.06
CA ALA A 177 6.74 14.06 -10.31
C ALA A 177 5.86 14.46 -11.50
N SER A 178 4.59 14.82 -11.28
CA SER A 178 3.66 15.23 -12.33
C SER A 178 3.71 16.72 -12.69
N ILE A 179 4.46 17.55 -11.95
CA ILE A 179 4.55 19.00 -12.21
C ILE A 179 5.94 19.44 -12.72
N PRO A 180 6.02 20.58 -13.42
CA PRO A 180 7.30 21.16 -13.87
C PRO A 180 8.26 21.45 -12.72
N GLU A 181 9.56 21.34 -12.99
CA GLU A 181 10.62 21.43 -11.97
C GLU A 181 10.60 22.76 -11.21
N GLU A 182 10.36 23.86 -11.92
CA GLU A 182 10.29 25.21 -11.38
C GLU A 182 9.15 25.42 -10.38
N GLN A 183 8.10 24.59 -10.43
CA GLN A 183 6.97 24.66 -9.51
C GLN A 183 7.17 23.80 -8.25
N ARG A 184 8.11 22.85 -8.28
CA ARG A 184 8.30 21.86 -7.19
C ARG A 184 8.67 22.49 -5.86
N GLU A 185 9.39 23.61 -5.85
CA GLU A 185 9.80 24.33 -4.63
C GLU A 185 8.64 25.03 -3.90
N ARG A 186 7.50 25.22 -4.59
CA ARG A 186 6.27 25.76 -4.00
C ARG A 186 5.55 24.71 -3.14
N LEU A 187 5.83 23.41 -3.33
CA LEU A 187 5.27 22.35 -2.49
C LEU A 187 6.02 22.28 -1.15
N LEU A 188 5.31 22.49 -0.05
CA LEU A 188 5.82 22.35 1.31
C LEU A 188 5.53 20.94 1.82
N SER A 189 6.55 20.08 1.75
CA SER A 189 6.46 18.65 2.07
C SER A 189 7.35 18.24 3.24
N PRO A 190 7.10 18.73 4.46
CA PRO A 190 7.81 18.26 5.64
C PRO A 190 7.53 16.77 5.87
N THR A 191 8.52 16.05 6.39
CA THR A 191 8.37 14.66 6.86
C THR A 191 7.91 14.68 8.31
N LEU A 192 6.78 14.06 8.62
CA LEU A 192 6.13 14.15 9.93
C LEU A 192 5.81 12.78 10.53
N ASN A 193 6.28 12.56 11.77
CA ASN A 193 6.06 11.35 12.56
C ASN A 193 5.21 11.61 13.82
N PHE A 194 3.88 11.70 13.68
CA PHE A 194 2.98 11.99 14.81
C PHE A 194 2.90 10.89 15.87
N ARG A 195 3.34 9.66 15.58
CA ARG A 195 3.47 8.59 16.58
C ARG A 195 4.44 8.97 17.69
N TYR A 196 5.50 9.71 17.37
CA TYR A 196 6.49 10.20 18.33
C TYR A 196 6.27 11.69 18.61
N TYR A 197 5.01 12.06 18.87
CA TYR A 197 4.59 13.44 19.09
C TYR A 197 5.41 14.13 20.22
N GLY A 198 5.56 15.44 20.11
CA GLY A 198 6.46 16.23 20.96
C GLY A 198 7.84 16.34 20.31
N LYS A 199 8.90 15.90 21.00
CA LYS A 199 10.31 16.18 20.63
C LYS A 199 10.67 15.83 19.16
N VAL A 200 10.13 14.76 18.58
CA VAL A 200 10.42 14.37 17.19
C VAL A 200 9.72 15.32 16.22
N VAL A 201 8.40 15.48 16.33
CA VAL A 201 7.62 16.36 15.44
C VAL A 201 8.05 17.83 15.56
N GLU A 202 8.33 18.31 16.77
CA GLU A 202 8.88 19.66 16.99
C GLU A 202 10.20 19.86 16.26
N LYS A 203 11.08 18.86 16.30
CA LYS A 203 12.35 18.89 15.59
C LYS A 203 12.14 18.86 14.08
N GLU A 204 11.27 17.99 13.58
CA GLU A 204 10.96 17.86 12.15
C GLU A 204 10.38 19.16 11.57
N LEU A 205 9.41 19.76 12.26
CA LEU A 205 8.82 21.05 11.87
C LEU A 205 9.84 22.19 11.95
N TYR A 206 10.68 22.24 12.99
CA TYR A 206 11.75 23.23 13.08
C TYR A 206 12.82 23.05 12.00
N ASP A 207 13.26 21.81 11.76
CA ASP A 207 14.27 21.50 10.75
C ASP A 207 13.80 21.87 9.34
N TYR A 208 12.49 21.77 9.07
CA TYR A 208 11.90 22.15 7.79
C TYR A 208 11.54 23.64 7.73
N PHE A 209 10.56 24.09 8.51
CA PHE A 209 10.02 25.45 8.47
C PHE A 209 10.96 26.46 9.12
N GLY A 210 11.59 26.10 10.24
CA GLY A 210 12.53 26.98 10.94
C GLY A 210 13.71 27.38 10.06
N LYS A 211 14.26 26.42 9.29
CA LYS A 211 15.35 26.69 8.34
C LYS A 211 14.88 27.42 7.09
N LYS A 212 13.75 27.00 6.49
CA LYS A 212 13.23 27.61 5.25
C LYS A 212 12.75 29.05 5.44
N PHE A 213 12.08 29.34 6.57
CA PHE A 213 11.45 30.64 6.84
C PHE A 213 12.11 31.45 7.96
N LYS A 214 13.29 31.01 8.44
CA LYS A 214 14.06 31.66 9.51
C LYS A 214 13.25 31.83 10.81
N LEU A 215 12.38 30.87 11.12
CA LEU A 215 11.55 30.86 12.32
C LEU A 215 12.31 30.24 13.50
N SER A 216 12.14 30.82 14.70
CA SER A 216 12.73 30.25 15.91
C SER A 216 11.99 28.98 16.35
N LYS A 217 12.71 28.06 17.01
CA LYS A 217 12.09 26.86 17.60
C LYS A 217 10.96 27.22 18.56
N LYS A 218 11.08 28.32 19.31
CA LYS A 218 10.05 28.79 20.25
C LYS A 218 8.75 29.18 19.52
N GLN A 219 8.84 29.83 18.36
CA GLN A 219 7.65 30.16 17.55
C GLN A 219 6.96 28.90 17.04
N ILE A 220 7.71 27.93 16.51
CA ILE A 220 7.16 26.65 16.03
C ILE A 220 6.41 25.93 17.15
N VAL A 221 7.04 25.77 18.32
CA VAL A 221 6.42 25.08 19.47
C VAL A 221 5.17 25.82 19.98
N ALA A 222 5.21 27.16 20.01
CA ALA A 222 4.05 27.95 20.42
C ALA A 222 2.87 27.81 19.44
N ALA A 223 3.15 27.82 18.14
CA ALA A 223 2.14 27.59 17.10
C ALA A 223 1.53 26.19 17.18
N MET A 224 2.37 25.15 17.39
CA MET A 224 1.90 23.76 17.59
C MET A 224 0.95 23.66 18.77
N LYS A 225 1.29 24.24 19.93
CA LYS A 225 0.44 24.17 21.13
C LYS A 225 -0.95 24.79 20.91
N LYS A 226 -1.01 25.90 20.17
CA LYS A 226 -2.29 26.54 19.83
C LYS A 226 -3.08 25.73 18.80
N ALA A 227 -2.39 25.13 17.82
CA ALA A 227 -2.98 24.23 16.83
C ALA A 227 -3.58 22.97 17.49
N ASP A 228 -2.86 22.35 18.44
CA ASP A 228 -3.36 21.23 19.24
C ASP A 228 -4.65 21.61 19.98
N ALA A 229 -4.64 22.74 20.71
CA ALA A 229 -5.81 23.20 21.45
C ALA A 229 -7.03 23.44 20.53
N ARG A 230 -6.81 23.97 19.32
CA ARG A 230 -7.91 24.19 18.36
C ARG A 230 -8.43 22.87 17.79
N GLN A 231 -7.55 21.90 17.53
CA GLN A 231 -7.93 20.57 17.08
C GLN A 231 -8.74 19.83 18.15
N ASP A 232 -8.30 19.86 19.41
CA ASP A 232 -9.00 19.22 20.54
C ASP A 232 -10.41 19.79 20.71
N VAL A 233 -10.58 21.12 20.57
CA VAL A 233 -11.90 21.78 20.63
C VAL A 233 -12.83 21.27 19.52
N PHE A 234 -12.33 21.12 18.29
CA PHE A 234 -13.11 20.57 17.18
C PHE A 234 -13.54 19.13 17.46
N GLU A 235 -12.60 18.27 17.86
CA GLU A 235 -12.88 16.85 18.12
C GLU A 235 -13.90 16.66 19.25
N GLU A 236 -13.75 17.39 20.36
CA GLU A 236 -14.69 17.29 21.48
C GLU A 236 -16.07 17.86 21.14
N ARG A 237 -16.16 18.92 20.34
CA ARG A 237 -17.43 19.47 19.86
C ARG A 237 -18.17 18.47 18.97
N VAL A 238 -17.47 17.81 18.04
CA VAL A 238 -18.05 16.77 17.17
C VAL A 238 -18.55 15.60 18.00
N LYS A 239 -17.77 15.12 18.99
CA LYS A 239 -18.19 14.04 19.89
C LYS A 239 -19.41 14.42 20.73
N ALA A 240 -19.41 15.62 21.32
CA ALA A 240 -20.54 16.11 22.12
C ALA A 240 -21.81 16.16 21.29
N ARG A 241 -21.72 16.70 20.07
CA ARG A 241 -22.84 16.74 19.14
C ARG A 241 -23.30 15.35 18.72
N GLY A 242 -22.37 14.45 18.45
CA GLY A 242 -22.66 13.05 18.13
C GLY A 242 -23.47 12.35 19.21
N ARG A 243 -23.10 12.53 20.49
CA ARG A 243 -23.87 11.99 21.64
C ARG A 243 -25.29 12.53 21.70
N GLU A 244 -25.50 13.82 21.44
CA GLU A 244 -26.84 14.42 21.40
C GLU A 244 -27.70 13.80 20.29
N VAL A 245 -27.14 13.65 19.09
CA VAL A 245 -27.84 13.05 17.94
C VAL A 245 -28.16 11.58 18.20
N MET A 246 -27.20 10.80 18.69
CA MET A 246 -27.37 9.38 19.00
C MET A 246 -28.40 9.12 20.11
N ALA A 247 -28.54 10.04 21.07
CA ALA A 247 -29.55 9.99 22.11
C ALA A 247 -30.96 10.35 21.62
N SER A 248 -31.07 11.09 20.50
CA SER A 248 -32.32 11.63 19.96
C SER A 248 -32.71 11.05 18.60
N LEU A 249 -32.21 9.84 18.27
CA LEU A 249 -32.53 9.19 17.00
C LEU A 249 -34.06 8.97 16.88
N PRO A 250 -34.67 9.45 15.79
CA PRO A 250 -36.10 9.31 15.55
C PRO A 250 -36.49 7.84 15.27
N ALA A 251 -37.66 7.43 15.77
CA ALA A 251 -38.17 6.07 15.59
C ALA A 251 -39.02 5.89 14.32
N ASP A 252 -39.47 7.00 13.72
CA ASP A 252 -40.38 7.04 12.57
C ASP A 252 -39.68 7.19 11.22
N ARG A 253 -38.34 7.22 11.21
CA ARG A 253 -37.54 7.31 9.98
C ARG A 253 -36.29 6.44 10.02
N GLU A 254 -35.78 6.14 8.84
CA GLU A 254 -34.51 5.43 8.72
C GLU A 254 -33.34 6.33 9.11
N CYS A 255 -32.50 5.84 10.00
CA CYS A 255 -31.25 6.47 10.39
C CYS A 255 -30.09 5.66 9.78
N LEU A 256 -29.38 6.25 8.82
CA LEU A 256 -28.27 5.60 8.14
C LEU A 256 -26.94 6.21 8.55
N ALA A 257 -26.10 5.43 9.23
CA ALA A 257 -24.71 5.81 9.44
C ALA A 257 -23.91 5.57 8.16
N ILE A 258 -23.29 6.64 7.64
CA ILE A 258 -22.40 6.54 6.49
C ILE A 258 -21.00 6.27 7.03
N ILE A 259 -20.49 5.07 6.80
CA ILE A 259 -19.16 4.63 7.24
C ILE A 259 -18.19 4.66 6.07
N GLY A 260 -17.04 5.27 6.29
CA GLY A 260 -16.02 5.46 5.27
C GLY A 260 -14.93 6.38 5.78
N ARG A 261 -14.15 6.94 4.86
CA ARG A 261 -13.13 7.95 5.19
C ARG A 261 -13.79 9.34 5.23
N PRO A 262 -13.47 10.22 6.18
CA PRO A 262 -14.10 11.54 6.27
C PRO A 262 -13.98 12.39 5.00
N TYR A 263 -12.86 12.24 4.27
CA TYR A 263 -12.66 12.91 2.99
C TYR A 263 -13.46 12.30 1.84
N ASN A 264 -13.88 11.03 1.94
CA ASN A 264 -14.78 10.42 0.97
C ASN A 264 -16.22 10.82 1.25
N THR A 265 -16.65 10.65 2.50
CA THR A 265 -18.04 10.85 2.90
C THR A 265 -18.42 12.32 3.04
N GLY A 266 -17.44 13.20 3.31
CA GLY A 266 -17.65 14.63 3.53
C GLY A 266 -17.51 15.51 2.29
N ASP A 267 -17.00 14.98 1.17
CA ASP A 267 -16.89 15.71 -0.10
C ASP A 267 -18.06 15.32 -1.03
N PRO A 268 -18.98 16.25 -1.36
CA PRO A 268 -20.12 15.97 -2.23
C PRO A 268 -19.75 15.47 -3.63
N ALA A 269 -18.56 15.79 -4.14
CA ALA A 269 -18.09 15.28 -5.43
C ALA A 269 -17.61 13.82 -5.31
N LEU A 270 -16.93 13.47 -4.22
CA LEU A 270 -16.42 12.11 -3.99
C LEU A 270 -17.52 11.13 -3.57
N ASN A 271 -18.61 11.60 -2.95
CA ASN A 271 -19.76 10.78 -2.57
C ASN A 271 -20.95 10.86 -3.52
N LEU A 272 -20.81 11.55 -4.65
CA LEU A 272 -21.89 11.80 -5.62
C LEU A 272 -23.15 12.41 -4.97
N SER A 273 -22.95 13.36 -4.05
CA SER A 273 -24.01 14.04 -3.29
C SER A 273 -24.97 13.04 -2.62
N MET A 274 -24.42 11.96 -2.06
CA MET A 274 -25.19 10.89 -1.41
C MET A 274 -26.02 11.41 -0.24
N VAL A 275 -25.47 12.36 0.53
CA VAL A 275 -26.12 12.89 1.74
C VAL A 275 -27.43 13.60 1.38
N GLU A 276 -27.39 14.47 0.37
CA GLU A 276 -28.56 15.22 -0.10
C GLU A 276 -29.63 14.28 -0.68
N LYS A 277 -29.20 13.27 -1.44
CA LYS A 277 -30.10 12.25 -2.00
C LYS A 277 -30.80 11.45 -0.90
N LEU A 278 -30.09 11.05 0.15
CA LEU A 278 -30.69 10.32 1.28
C LEU A 278 -31.68 11.19 2.06
N ILE A 279 -31.36 12.46 2.31
CA ILE A 279 -32.30 13.41 2.93
C ILE A 279 -33.58 13.52 2.11
N ASN A 280 -33.48 13.61 0.78
CA ASN A 280 -34.64 13.65 -0.11
C ASN A 280 -35.44 12.34 -0.15
N LEU A 281 -34.87 11.23 0.33
CA LEU A 281 -35.55 9.94 0.50
C LEU A 281 -36.14 9.75 1.90
N ASP A 282 -36.27 10.82 2.70
CA ASP A 282 -36.75 10.80 4.09
C ASP A 282 -35.88 9.95 5.04
N VAL A 283 -34.57 9.97 4.77
CA VAL A 283 -33.55 9.29 5.57
C VAL A 283 -32.73 10.32 6.34
N LEU A 284 -32.37 10.01 7.58
CA LEU A 284 -31.44 10.78 8.38
C LEU A 284 -30.01 10.22 8.22
N PRO A 285 -29.12 10.86 7.44
CA PRO A 285 -27.75 10.40 7.27
C PRO A 285 -26.88 10.89 8.43
N ILE A 286 -26.13 9.98 9.05
CA ILE A 286 -25.32 10.23 10.25
C ILE A 286 -23.83 10.07 9.90
N PRO A 287 -22.98 11.10 10.16
CA PRO A 287 -21.53 10.98 10.00
C PRO A 287 -20.94 9.92 10.92
N THR A 288 -19.94 9.18 10.44
CA THR A 288 -19.22 8.18 11.27
C THR A 288 -18.72 8.77 12.59
N ASP A 289 -18.27 10.02 12.56
CA ASP A 289 -17.67 10.73 13.69
C ASP A 289 -18.67 11.09 14.80
N TYR A 290 -19.98 10.94 14.54
CA TYR A 290 -21.04 11.15 15.53
C TYR A 290 -21.32 9.90 16.37
N LEU A 291 -20.85 8.74 15.92
CA LEU A 291 -20.94 7.50 16.68
C LEU A 291 -19.92 7.50 17.83
N PRO A 292 -20.19 6.81 18.96
CA PRO A 292 -19.27 6.72 20.09
C PRO A 292 -18.11 5.74 19.82
N LEU A 293 -17.30 6.01 18.78
CA LEU A 293 -16.27 5.11 18.27
C LEU A 293 -15.20 4.74 19.32
N GLU A 294 -14.95 5.62 20.28
CA GLU A 294 -13.89 5.45 21.28
C GLU A 294 -14.20 4.41 22.37
N GLU A 295 -15.45 3.98 22.46
CA GLU A 295 -15.91 2.87 23.30
C GLU A 295 -15.55 1.50 22.70
N GLU A 296 -15.25 1.46 21.40
CA GLU A 296 -14.94 0.22 20.70
C GLU A 296 -13.42 -0.03 20.70
N HIS A 297 -13.01 -1.04 21.47
CA HIS A 297 -11.60 -1.46 21.59
C HIS A 297 -11.16 -2.34 20.40
N ILE A 298 -11.28 -1.82 19.17
CA ILE A 298 -11.05 -2.57 17.92
C ILE A 298 -9.67 -3.22 17.85
N THR A 299 -8.65 -2.63 18.47
CA THR A 299 -7.29 -3.19 18.46
C THR A 299 -7.11 -4.44 19.33
N ASP A 300 -8.12 -4.86 20.11
CA ASP A 300 -8.07 -6.12 20.84
C ASP A 300 -8.25 -7.31 19.89
N ASP A 301 -9.19 -7.19 18.95
CA ASP A 301 -9.49 -8.20 17.93
C ASP A 301 -8.66 -7.99 16.65
N TYR A 302 -8.52 -6.74 16.22
CA TYR A 302 -7.77 -6.32 15.05
C TYR A 302 -6.47 -5.60 15.45
N ASN A 303 -5.63 -6.29 16.22
CA ASN A 303 -4.40 -5.75 16.83
C ASN A 303 -3.30 -5.27 15.86
N LYS A 304 -3.57 -5.39 14.55
CA LYS A 304 -2.72 -4.90 13.46
C LYS A 304 -3.50 -4.06 12.45
N MET A 305 -4.67 -3.55 12.81
CA MET A 305 -5.37 -2.55 11.98
C MET A 305 -4.66 -1.20 12.11
N TYR A 306 -3.51 -1.04 11.44
CA TYR A 306 -2.69 0.17 11.52
C TYR A 306 -3.30 1.38 10.80
N TRP A 307 -4.37 1.21 10.01
CA TRP A 307 -5.05 2.34 9.37
C TRP A 307 -5.99 3.03 10.37
N PRO A 308 -5.79 4.33 10.70
CA PRO A 308 -6.65 5.04 11.64
C PRO A 308 -8.12 5.03 11.19
N ASN A 309 -8.39 5.30 9.91
CA ASN A 309 -9.74 5.22 9.36
C ASN A 309 -10.27 3.78 9.29
N GLY A 310 -9.41 2.76 9.20
CA GLY A 310 -9.83 1.36 9.30
C GLY A 310 -10.35 1.01 10.69
N GLN A 311 -9.66 1.47 11.74
CA GLN A 311 -10.12 1.33 13.14
C GLN A 311 -11.49 2.00 13.34
N ARG A 312 -11.68 3.22 12.80
CA ARG A 312 -12.94 3.96 12.88
C ARG A 312 -14.09 3.26 12.14
N ILE A 313 -13.82 2.73 10.95
CA ILE A 313 -14.82 2.01 10.14
C ILE A 313 -15.28 0.74 10.85
N LEU A 314 -14.36 -0.04 11.43
CA LEU A 314 -14.71 -1.26 12.18
C LEU A 314 -15.46 -0.94 13.49
N ALA A 315 -15.03 0.09 14.22
CA ALA A 315 -15.77 0.58 15.40
C ALA A 315 -17.20 0.98 15.03
N ALA A 316 -17.37 1.72 13.94
CA ALA A 316 -18.67 2.12 13.45
C ALA A 316 -19.53 0.90 13.04
N ALA A 317 -18.95 -0.06 12.32
CA ALA A 317 -19.66 -1.28 11.93
C ALA A 317 -20.19 -2.03 13.16
N ARG A 318 -19.37 -2.20 14.21
CA ARG A 318 -19.79 -2.85 15.45
C ARG A 318 -20.91 -2.11 16.18
N ILE A 319 -20.84 -0.77 16.22
CA ILE A 319 -21.90 0.09 16.80
C ILE A 319 -23.20 -0.02 15.99
N ILE A 320 -23.11 -0.03 14.67
CA ILE A 320 -24.29 -0.15 13.80
C ILE A 320 -24.90 -1.55 13.94
N ALA A 321 -24.08 -2.60 13.98
CA ALA A 321 -24.54 -3.97 14.15
C ALA A 321 -25.34 -4.17 15.44
N ARG A 322 -24.96 -3.50 16.55
CA ARG A 322 -25.62 -3.62 17.87
C ARG A 322 -26.84 -2.72 18.08
N ASP A 323 -27.01 -1.63 17.32
CA ASP A 323 -28.12 -0.66 17.52
C ASP A 323 -29.20 -0.80 16.44
N ASP A 324 -30.34 -1.42 16.78
CA ASP A 324 -31.46 -1.69 15.86
C ASP A 324 -32.08 -0.44 15.21
N ARG A 325 -31.82 0.76 15.76
CA ARG A 325 -32.28 2.02 15.18
C ARG A 325 -31.41 2.48 13.99
N LEU A 326 -30.24 1.88 13.82
CA LEU A 326 -29.27 2.25 12.79
C LEU A 326 -29.13 1.17 11.73
N HIS A 327 -28.97 1.59 10.47
CA HIS A 327 -28.37 0.78 9.41
C HIS A 327 -27.14 1.49 8.83
N GLY A 328 -26.33 0.76 8.06
CA GLY A 328 -25.05 1.26 7.54
C GLY A 328 -25.02 1.40 6.03
N ILE A 329 -24.33 2.44 5.56
CA ILE A 329 -23.80 2.50 4.19
C ILE A 329 -22.28 2.54 4.30
N TYR A 330 -21.60 1.48 3.83
CA TYR A 330 -20.15 1.44 3.71
C TYR A 330 -19.71 1.98 2.36
N MET A 331 -19.07 3.15 2.38
CA MET A 331 -18.60 3.84 1.19
C MET A 331 -17.09 3.67 1.02
N GLY A 332 -16.71 2.98 -0.06
CA GLY A 332 -15.34 2.86 -0.55
C GLY A 332 -15.14 3.59 -1.88
N ASN A 333 -13.91 3.52 -2.40
CA ASN A 333 -13.60 3.95 -3.76
C ASN A 333 -12.97 2.80 -4.54
N PHE A 334 -13.16 2.83 -5.86
CA PHE A 334 -12.45 1.94 -6.75
C PHE A 334 -10.93 2.08 -6.52
N ARG A 335 -10.22 0.96 -6.61
CA ARG A 335 -8.78 0.82 -6.30
C ARG A 335 -8.36 1.15 -4.85
N CYS A 336 -9.29 1.42 -3.93
CA CYS A 336 -8.93 1.71 -2.54
C CYS A 336 -8.31 0.48 -1.87
N GLY A 337 -7.00 0.54 -1.63
CA GLY A 337 -6.28 -0.60 -1.08
C GLY A 337 -6.74 -1.06 0.30
N PRO A 338 -6.95 -0.18 1.29
CA PRO A 338 -7.51 -0.56 2.58
C PRO A 338 -8.88 -1.24 2.47
N ASP A 339 -9.75 -0.74 1.59
CA ASP A 339 -11.13 -1.25 1.46
C ASP A 339 -11.17 -2.68 0.89
N SER A 340 -10.14 -3.09 0.12
CA SER A 340 -9.99 -4.49 -0.30
C SER A 340 -9.89 -5.51 0.85
N PHE A 341 -9.55 -5.06 2.08
CA PHE A 341 -9.56 -5.90 3.28
C PHE A 341 -10.66 -5.49 4.26
N LEU A 342 -10.89 -4.18 4.44
CA LEU A 342 -11.91 -3.68 5.36
C LEU A 342 -13.31 -4.16 4.98
N ALA A 343 -13.64 -4.30 3.69
CA ALA A 343 -14.93 -4.83 3.26
C ALA A 343 -15.23 -6.22 3.84
N HIS A 344 -14.24 -7.10 3.88
CA HIS A 344 -14.40 -8.43 4.48
C HIS A 344 -14.63 -8.37 5.99
N PHE A 345 -13.93 -7.46 6.68
CA PHE A 345 -14.07 -7.31 8.13
C PHE A 345 -15.38 -6.60 8.51
N VAL A 346 -15.80 -5.60 7.75
CA VAL A 346 -17.11 -4.95 7.89
C VAL A 346 -18.22 -5.96 7.63
N HIS A 347 -18.08 -6.82 6.62
CA HIS A 347 -19.04 -7.89 6.37
C HIS A 347 -19.22 -8.83 7.56
N GLU A 348 -18.12 -9.17 8.24
CA GLU A 348 -18.15 -9.98 9.46
C GLU A 348 -18.77 -9.23 10.64
N GLU A 349 -18.36 -8.00 10.91
CA GLU A 349 -18.93 -7.19 12.02
C GLU A 349 -20.43 -6.91 11.81
N MET A 350 -20.87 -6.75 10.56
CA MET A 350 -22.28 -6.56 10.18
C MET A 350 -23.03 -7.89 10.01
N ALA A 351 -22.45 -9.04 10.35
CA ALA A 351 -23.06 -10.34 10.08
C ALA A 351 -24.44 -10.48 10.72
N GLY A 352 -25.46 -10.65 9.87
CA GLY A 352 -26.86 -10.76 10.28
C GLY A 352 -27.65 -9.45 10.19
N LYS A 353 -26.98 -8.31 9.95
CA LYS A 353 -27.62 -7.01 9.75
C LYS A 353 -27.43 -6.48 8.32
N PRO A 354 -28.51 -6.14 7.60
CA PRO A 354 -28.37 -5.55 6.27
C PRO A 354 -27.63 -4.21 6.30
N TYR A 355 -26.71 -4.04 5.35
CA TYR A 355 -26.03 -2.80 5.06
C TYR A 355 -25.77 -2.72 3.56
N MET A 356 -25.51 -1.52 3.06
CA MET A 356 -25.14 -1.31 1.66
C MET A 356 -23.66 -1.02 1.56
N GLU A 357 -22.93 -1.80 0.76
CA GLU A 357 -21.59 -1.43 0.32
C GLU A 357 -21.69 -0.70 -1.02
N ILE A 358 -21.04 0.45 -1.11
CA ILE A 358 -21.01 1.26 -2.32
C ILE A 358 -19.60 1.68 -2.65
N GLU A 359 -19.24 1.51 -3.92
CA GLU A 359 -17.94 1.87 -4.46
C GLU A 359 -18.13 2.98 -5.48
N VAL A 360 -17.42 4.09 -5.27
CA VAL A 360 -17.47 5.27 -6.15
C VAL A 360 -16.15 5.45 -6.88
N ASP A 361 -16.25 5.88 -8.13
CA ASP A 361 -15.15 6.11 -9.06
C ASP A 361 -15.25 7.51 -9.69
N GLU A 362 -14.26 7.94 -10.48
CA GLU A 362 -14.30 9.24 -11.17
C GLU A 362 -15.46 9.36 -12.18
N HIS A 363 -16.00 8.23 -12.62
CA HIS A 363 -17.14 8.14 -13.52
C HIS A 363 -18.45 8.44 -12.78
N GLY A 364 -18.95 9.67 -12.91
CA GLY A 364 -20.18 10.16 -12.30
C GLY A 364 -21.48 9.56 -12.85
N ALA A 365 -21.70 8.26 -12.66
CA ALA A 365 -22.93 7.55 -13.02
C ALA A 365 -24.08 7.81 -12.03
N ASP A 366 -24.44 9.08 -11.84
CA ASP A 366 -25.30 9.56 -10.76
C ASP A 366 -26.73 9.01 -10.78
N ALA A 367 -27.31 8.82 -11.97
CA ALA A 367 -28.68 8.35 -12.14
C ALA A 367 -28.91 6.92 -11.60
N GLY A 368 -27.87 6.07 -11.60
CA GLY A 368 -27.94 4.72 -11.06
C GLY A 368 -27.91 4.66 -9.53
N MET A 369 -27.44 5.72 -8.87
CA MET A 369 -27.19 5.74 -7.42
C MET A 369 -28.50 5.85 -6.62
N ILE A 370 -29.41 6.73 -7.04
CA ILE A 370 -30.71 6.92 -6.38
C ILE A 370 -31.51 5.61 -6.38
N THR A 371 -31.56 4.93 -7.52
CA THR A 371 -32.25 3.64 -7.66
C THR A 371 -31.69 2.58 -6.71
N ARG A 372 -30.36 2.57 -6.49
CA ARG A 372 -29.71 1.67 -5.52
C ARG A 372 -30.10 2.01 -4.08
N TYR A 373 -30.20 3.30 -3.73
CA TYR A 373 -30.65 3.74 -2.41
C TYR A 373 -32.11 3.36 -2.17
N GLU A 374 -33.00 3.60 -3.13
CA GLU A 374 -34.41 3.20 -3.05
C GLU A 374 -34.55 1.69 -2.86
N ALA A 375 -33.85 0.89 -3.69
CA ALA A 375 -33.85 -0.57 -3.57
C ALA A 375 -33.31 -1.05 -2.22
N PHE A 376 -32.27 -0.41 -1.69
CA PHE A 376 -31.75 -0.72 -0.37
C PHE A 376 -32.77 -0.40 0.73
N LEU A 377 -33.38 0.79 0.72
CA LEU A 377 -34.39 1.17 1.71
C LEU A 377 -35.62 0.26 1.67
N ASP A 378 -36.04 -0.18 0.50
CA ASP A 378 -37.12 -1.17 0.37
C ASP A 378 -36.70 -2.55 0.90
N SER A 379 -35.44 -2.96 0.71
CA SER A 379 -34.91 -4.20 1.29
C SER A 379 -34.88 -4.18 2.82
N LEU A 380 -34.64 -3.00 3.44
CA LEU A 380 -34.67 -2.83 4.90
C LEU A 380 -36.08 -3.02 5.48
N LYS A 381 -37.13 -2.62 4.74
CA LYS A 381 -38.52 -2.89 5.16
C LYS A 381 -38.81 -4.40 5.17
N GLY A 382 -38.27 -5.13 4.18
CA GLY A 382 -38.41 -6.58 4.08
C GLY A 382 -37.60 -7.37 5.11
N SER A 383 -36.41 -6.91 5.49
CA SER A 383 -35.56 -7.59 6.48
C SER A 383 -36.15 -7.58 7.89
N ARG A 384 -36.92 -6.54 8.25
CA ARG A 384 -37.67 -6.45 9.52
C ARG A 384 -38.69 -7.57 9.73
N ILE A 385 -39.09 -8.25 8.66
CA ILE A 385 -40.08 -9.35 8.68
C ILE A 385 -39.41 -10.70 8.96
N SER A 386 -38.08 -10.80 8.77
CA SER A 386 -37.30 -12.03 8.99
C SER A 386 -36.72 -12.04 10.41
N GLU A 387 -37.50 -12.54 11.37
CA GLU A 387 -37.01 -12.87 12.72
C GLU A 387 -36.09 -14.10 12.68
N ASP A 388 -34.85 -13.92 12.25
CA ASP A 388 -33.68 -14.62 12.79
C ASP A 388 -32.45 -14.31 11.94
N ARG A 389 -31.33 -14.07 12.63
CA ARG A 389 -30.05 -14.80 12.47
C ARG A 389 -28.96 -14.05 13.22
N LYS A 390 -28.79 -14.37 14.51
CA LYS A 390 -27.48 -14.17 15.15
C LYS A 390 -26.46 -15.03 14.40
N LYS A 391 -25.78 -14.44 13.42
CA LYS A 391 -24.67 -15.09 12.75
C LYS A 391 -23.45 -15.02 13.66
N LYS A 392 -22.64 -16.08 13.64
CA LYS A 392 -21.33 -16.05 14.28
C LYS A 392 -20.49 -15.01 13.54
N VAL A 393 -20.02 -14.00 14.28
CA VAL A 393 -19.05 -13.02 13.79
C VAL A 393 -17.67 -13.67 13.83
N PHE A 394 -16.96 -13.66 12.72
CA PHE A 394 -15.58 -14.15 12.67
C PHE A 394 -14.62 -12.98 12.73
N VAL A 395 -13.88 -12.89 13.84
CA VAL A 395 -12.78 -11.93 14.01
C VAL A 395 -11.45 -12.68 14.00
N PRO A 396 -10.38 -12.11 13.44
CA PRO A 396 -9.11 -12.81 13.30
C PRO A 396 -8.41 -13.13 14.64
N GLY A 397 -8.71 -12.40 15.71
CA GLY A 397 -8.03 -12.58 17.00
C GLY A 397 -6.51 -12.39 16.92
N LYS A 398 -5.77 -12.88 17.92
CA LYS A 398 -4.29 -12.84 17.94
C LYS A 398 -3.71 -14.12 17.35
N MET A 399 -2.85 -13.97 16.34
CA MET A 399 -2.13 -15.09 15.75
C MET A 399 -0.91 -15.50 16.60
N ALA A 400 -0.60 -16.79 16.58
CA ALA A 400 0.61 -17.33 17.20
C ALA A 400 1.85 -16.89 16.42
N SER A 401 2.95 -16.63 17.13
CA SER A 401 4.23 -16.24 16.53
C SER A 401 5.23 -17.39 16.44
N SER A 402 5.01 -18.46 17.20
CA SER A 402 5.86 -19.65 17.25
C SER A 402 5.06 -20.87 16.78
N PRO A 403 5.66 -21.75 15.94
CA PRO A 403 5.02 -22.99 15.53
C PRO A 403 4.95 -24.00 16.68
N MET A 404 3.89 -24.81 16.69
CA MET A 404 3.81 -25.99 17.54
C MET A 404 4.59 -27.16 16.91
N THR A 405 5.14 -28.04 17.74
CA THR A 405 5.97 -29.17 17.28
C THR A 405 5.16 -30.37 16.77
N ASP A 406 3.87 -30.46 17.07
CA ASP A 406 3.01 -31.57 16.69
C ASP A 406 2.28 -31.37 15.35
N ARG A 407 2.70 -30.35 14.58
CA ARG A 407 2.13 -29.90 13.32
C ARG A 407 3.21 -29.69 12.27
N THR A 408 2.83 -29.71 11.00
CA THR A 408 3.72 -29.34 9.88
C THR A 408 3.55 -27.86 9.55
N LEU A 409 4.65 -27.11 9.55
CA LEU A 409 4.70 -25.72 9.13
C LEU A 409 4.91 -25.61 7.61
N TYR A 410 3.92 -25.07 6.91
CA TYR A 410 3.95 -24.87 5.47
C TYR A 410 4.31 -23.43 5.11
N PHE A 411 5.37 -23.26 4.32
CA PHE A 411 5.73 -21.97 3.73
C PHE A 411 5.04 -21.81 2.37
N PRO A 412 4.35 -20.69 2.09
CA PRO A 412 3.93 -20.38 0.74
C PRO A 412 5.16 -20.23 -0.16
N TYR A 413 5.11 -20.81 -1.36
CA TYR A 413 6.17 -20.63 -2.33
C TYR A 413 6.22 -19.18 -2.79
N MET A 414 7.31 -18.49 -2.45
CA MET A 414 7.66 -17.18 -3.00
C MET A 414 8.81 -17.33 -3.98
N SER A 415 9.84 -18.06 -3.58
CA SER A 415 11.00 -18.45 -4.40
C SER A 415 11.62 -19.71 -3.82
N ASP A 416 12.67 -20.24 -4.45
CA ASP A 416 13.42 -21.40 -3.95
C ASP A 416 14.03 -21.20 -2.56
N ALA A 417 14.14 -19.95 -2.08
CA ALA A 417 14.52 -19.64 -0.71
C ALA A 417 13.53 -20.20 0.33
N SER A 418 12.28 -20.50 -0.07
CA SER A 418 11.29 -21.16 0.78
C SER A 418 11.71 -22.60 1.15
N TYR A 419 12.34 -23.34 0.24
CA TYR A 419 12.90 -24.68 0.54
C TYR A 419 14.05 -24.58 1.53
N VAL A 420 14.90 -23.56 1.39
CA VAL A 420 15.99 -23.29 2.32
C VAL A 420 15.45 -22.95 3.71
N MET A 421 14.42 -22.09 3.81
CA MET A 421 13.79 -21.79 5.10
C MET A 421 13.19 -23.03 5.76
N ALA A 422 12.47 -23.87 4.99
CA ALA A 422 11.93 -25.13 5.50
C ALA A 422 13.06 -26.06 6.02
N SER A 423 14.18 -26.16 5.29
CA SER A 423 15.36 -26.95 5.73
C SER A 423 15.97 -26.40 7.02
N VAL A 424 16.05 -25.08 7.18
CA VAL A 424 16.52 -24.44 8.41
C VAL A 424 15.57 -24.78 9.55
N CYS A 425 14.24 -24.69 9.38
CA CYS A 425 13.29 -25.11 10.42
C CYS A 425 13.49 -26.57 10.86
N ARG A 426 13.70 -27.49 9.92
CA ARG A 426 13.95 -28.91 10.23
C ARG A 426 15.26 -29.11 11.02
N SER A 427 16.30 -28.33 10.75
CA SER A 427 17.55 -28.37 11.53
C SER A 427 17.38 -27.99 13.02
N PHE A 428 16.26 -27.34 13.38
CA PHE A 428 15.88 -27.01 14.75
C PHE A 428 14.72 -27.88 15.28
N GLY A 429 14.39 -28.99 14.62
CA GLY A 429 13.36 -29.93 15.04
C GLY A 429 11.93 -29.48 14.75
N ILE A 430 11.74 -28.45 13.92
CA ILE A 430 10.41 -27.99 13.49
C ILE A 430 10.09 -28.69 12.17
N ASN A 431 9.02 -29.50 12.14
CA ASN A 431 8.58 -30.11 10.89
C ASN A 431 8.08 -29.02 9.93
N ALA A 432 8.73 -28.87 8.78
CA ALA A 432 8.45 -27.78 7.87
C ALA A 432 8.66 -28.17 6.40
N GLU A 433 7.77 -27.66 5.55
CA GLU A 433 7.74 -27.92 4.11
C GLU A 433 7.45 -26.62 3.35
N SER A 434 8.00 -26.48 2.14
CA SER A 434 7.54 -25.45 1.22
C SER A 434 6.39 -26.00 0.38
N LEU A 435 5.35 -25.19 0.18
CA LEU A 435 4.30 -25.53 -0.78
C LEU A 435 4.87 -25.45 -2.21
N PRO A 436 4.23 -26.13 -3.18
CA PRO A 436 4.60 -25.97 -4.59
C PRO A 436 4.39 -24.54 -5.08
N MET A 437 5.08 -24.18 -6.16
CA MET A 437 4.81 -22.94 -6.90
C MET A 437 3.34 -22.90 -7.34
N GLN A 438 2.75 -21.71 -7.28
CA GLN A 438 1.36 -21.48 -7.62
C GLN A 438 1.07 -21.81 -9.08
N THR A 439 -0.16 -22.26 -9.32
CA THR A 439 -0.71 -22.56 -10.65
C THR A 439 -2.03 -21.84 -10.86
N GLN A 440 -2.59 -21.93 -12.07
CA GLN A 440 -3.92 -21.39 -12.36
C GLN A 440 -5.01 -21.98 -11.44
N GLU A 441 -4.88 -23.26 -11.06
CA GLU A 441 -5.80 -23.92 -10.14
C GLU A 441 -5.82 -23.24 -8.75
N ASP A 442 -4.64 -22.84 -8.24
CA ASP A 442 -4.53 -22.11 -6.97
C ASP A 442 -5.28 -20.77 -7.05
N LEU A 443 -5.13 -20.05 -8.17
CA LEU A 443 -5.81 -18.77 -8.38
C LEU A 443 -7.32 -18.93 -8.49
N ASP A 444 -7.78 -19.91 -9.26
CA ASP A 444 -9.21 -20.19 -9.47
C ASP A 444 -9.88 -20.61 -8.16
N LEU A 445 -9.16 -21.34 -7.30
CA LEU A 445 -9.65 -21.69 -5.98
C LEU A 445 -9.76 -20.47 -5.06
N ALA A 446 -8.74 -19.62 -5.02
CA ALA A 446 -8.73 -18.42 -4.19
C ALA A 446 -9.83 -17.42 -4.61
N ARG A 447 -10.02 -17.22 -5.92
CA ARG A 447 -11.02 -16.27 -6.48
C ARG A 447 -12.46 -16.60 -6.12
N LYS A 448 -12.77 -17.82 -5.65
CA LYS A 448 -14.09 -18.17 -5.11
C LYS A 448 -14.39 -17.50 -3.76
N TYR A 449 -13.35 -17.05 -3.06
CA TYR A 449 -13.45 -16.55 -1.69
C TYR A 449 -12.89 -15.12 -1.51
N THR A 450 -12.28 -14.55 -2.55
CA THR A 450 -11.79 -13.18 -2.57
C THR A 450 -12.68 -12.30 -3.44
N SER A 451 -12.57 -10.97 -3.31
CA SER A 451 -13.33 -10.02 -4.14
C SER A 451 -12.57 -9.55 -5.38
N ALA A 452 -11.41 -10.16 -5.68
CA ALA A 452 -10.44 -9.71 -6.70
C ALA A 452 -9.92 -8.27 -6.51
N ARG A 453 -10.18 -7.65 -5.36
CA ARG A 453 -9.68 -6.29 -5.02
C ARG A 453 -8.37 -6.38 -4.24
N GLU A 454 -8.11 -7.53 -3.64
CA GLU A 454 -6.96 -7.82 -2.80
C GLU A 454 -5.69 -7.93 -3.65
N CYS A 455 -4.54 -7.68 -3.03
CA CYS A 455 -3.27 -7.79 -3.74
C CYS A 455 -3.10 -9.21 -4.30
N PHE A 456 -2.58 -9.31 -5.53
CA PHE A 456 -2.39 -10.60 -6.19
C PHE A 456 -1.56 -11.63 -5.37
N PRO A 457 -0.47 -11.26 -4.66
CA PRO A 457 0.20 -12.17 -3.72
C PRO A 457 -0.71 -12.75 -2.62
N MET A 458 -1.72 -12.00 -2.16
CA MET A 458 -2.68 -12.53 -1.18
C MET A 458 -3.55 -13.62 -1.80
N ILE A 459 -4.04 -13.40 -3.01
CA ILE A 459 -4.85 -14.36 -3.77
C ILE A 459 -4.00 -15.62 -4.02
N ALA A 460 -2.77 -15.46 -4.51
CA ALA A 460 -1.85 -16.55 -4.79
C ALA A 460 -1.55 -17.42 -3.56
N THR A 461 -1.17 -16.79 -2.43
CA THR A 461 -0.85 -17.53 -1.20
C THR A 461 -2.07 -18.18 -0.55
N THR A 462 -3.24 -17.50 -0.59
CA THR A 462 -4.50 -18.09 -0.12
C THR A 462 -4.90 -19.30 -0.96
N GLY A 463 -4.69 -19.25 -2.27
CA GLY A 463 -4.91 -20.38 -3.17
C GLY A 463 -4.11 -21.62 -2.77
N SER A 464 -2.80 -21.46 -2.54
CA SER A 464 -1.93 -22.55 -2.08
C SER A 464 -2.38 -23.13 -0.74
N PHE A 465 -2.82 -22.28 0.19
CA PHE A 465 -3.29 -22.73 1.50
C PHE A 465 -4.59 -23.53 1.39
N LEU A 466 -5.57 -23.01 0.64
CA LEU A 466 -6.84 -23.70 0.41
C LEU A 466 -6.65 -25.03 -0.32
N LYS A 467 -5.79 -25.06 -1.34
CA LYS A 467 -5.48 -26.28 -2.10
C LYS A 467 -4.91 -27.37 -1.18
N LYS A 468 -4.02 -27.00 -0.26
CA LYS A 468 -3.50 -27.92 0.75
C LYS A 468 -4.58 -28.36 1.74
N LEU A 469 -5.40 -27.45 2.25
CA LEU A 469 -6.47 -27.76 3.21
C LEU A 469 -7.59 -28.64 2.64
N MET A 470 -7.87 -28.51 1.35
CA MET A 470 -8.90 -29.28 0.64
C MET A 470 -8.39 -30.61 0.07
N SER A 471 -7.10 -30.92 0.26
CA SER A 471 -6.55 -32.20 -0.16
C SER A 471 -7.11 -33.34 0.73
N PRO A 472 -7.49 -34.50 0.17
CA PRO A 472 -8.24 -35.54 0.88
C PRO A 472 -7.49 -36.18 2.05
N ASP A 473 -6.15 -36.20 2.01
CA ASP A 473 -5.30 -36.86 3.02
C ASP A 473 -4.78 -35.91 4.10
N VAL A 474 -5.38 -34.71 4.22
CA VAL A 474 -4.89 -33.66 5.09
C VAL A 474 -5.81 -33.49 6.31
N ASP A 475 -5.24 -33.60 7.51
CA ASP A 475 -5.89 -33.17 8.74
C ASP A 475 -5.57 -31.68 9.01
N PRO A 476 -6.56 -30.77 8.92
CA PRO A 476 -6.36 -29.34 9.18
C PRO A 476 -5.79 -29.06 10.59
N ALA A 477 -6.10 -29.91 11.58
CA ALA A 477 -5.59 -29.75 12.94
C ALA A 477 -4.08 -30.04 13.05
N LYS A 478 -3.46 -30.64 12.02
CA LYS A 478 -2.03 -30.94 11.93
C LYS A 478 -1.25 -29.98 11.04
N ILE A 479 -1.88 -28.89 10.61
CA ILE A 479 -1.29 -27.89 9.73
C ILE A 479 -1.09 -26.55 10.45
N SER A 480 0.06 -25.96 10.18
CA SER A 480 0.33 -24.54 10.41
C SER A 480 0.81 -23.91 9.11
N PHE A 481 0.33 -22.72 8.74
CA PHE A 481 0.82 -21.95 7.60
C PHE A 481 1.67 -20.77 8.03
N PHE A 482 2.77 -20.50 7.34
CA PHE A 482 3.57 -19.30 7.56
C PHE A 482 2.99 -18.11 6.78
N MET A 483 2.52 -17.09 7.48
CA MET A 483 2.13 -15.81 6.88
C MET A 483 2.47 -14.68 7.86
N PRO A 484 3.67 -14.08 7.72
CA PRO A 484 4.20 -13.19 8.74
C PRO A 484 3.37 -11.92 8.87
N ASP A 485 3.48 -11.29 10.03
CA ASP A 485 2.78 -10.07 10.37
C ASP A 485 3.59 -8.84 9.97
N HIS A 486 2.90 -7.75 9.62
CA HIS A 486 3.52 -6.48 9.29
C HIS A 486 2.71 -5.30 9.78
N ASN A 487 3.37 -4.35 10.47
CA ASN A 487 2.70 -3.19 11.04
C ASN A 487 2.58 -2.01 10.04
N GLY A 488 2.11 -2.30 8.83
CA GLY A 488 1.78 -1.31 7.80
C GLY A 488 2.97 -0.64 7.11
N PRO A 489 2.70 0.26 6.15
CA PRO A 489 1.37 0.80 5.80
C PRO A 489 0.62 0.04 4.69
N CYS A 490 1.29 -0.86 3.96
CA CYS A 490 0.73 -1.63 2.85
C CYS A 490 -0.18 -2.78 3.33
N ARG A 491 -1.04 -3.30 2.45
CA ARG A 491 -2.06 -4.35 2.71
C ARG A 491 -1.51 -5.67 3.27
N PHE A 492 -0.22 -5.95 3.08
CA PHE A 492 0.43 -7.19 3.49
C PHE A 492 0.13 -7.58 4.95
N GLY A 493 0.14 -6.60 5.87
CA GLY A 493 -0.16 -6.85 7.28
C GLY A 493 -1.58 -7.33 7.60
N GLN A 494 -2.49 -7.34 6.61
CA GLN A 494 -3.86 -7.85 6.76
C GLN A 494 -4.06 -9.25 6.16
N TYR A 495 -3.04 -9.85 5.51
CA TYR A 495 -3.18 -11.13 4.82
C TYR A 495 -3.56 -12.25 5.79
N ASN A 496 -2.77 -12.47 6.84
CA ASN A 496 -3.02 -13.52 7.83
C ASN A 496 -4.37 -13.32 8.56
N ARG A 497 -4.83 -12.08 8.71
CA ARG A 497 -6.10 -11.75 9.36
C ARG A 497 -7.28 -12.15 8.50
N PHE A 498 -7.25 -11.77 7.22
CA PHE A 498 -8.27 -12.21 6.28
C PHE A 498 -8.25 -13.74 6.11
N GLN A 499 -7.08 -14.35 5.97
CA GLN A 499 -6.96 -15.81 5.85
C GLN A 499 -7.49 -16.53 7.09
N ARG A 500 -7.28 -16.02 8.30
CA ARG A 500 -7.86 -16.55 9.53
C ARG A 500 -9.40 -16.50 9.51
N VAL A 501 -9.97 -15.34 9.18
CA VAL A 501 -11.42 -15.16 9.04
C VAL A 501 -11.98 -16.15 7.99
N LEU A 502 -11.31 -16.29 6.86
CA LEU A 502 -11.69 -17.21 5.80
C LEU A 502 -11.63 -18.67 6.26
N PHE A 503 -10.57 -19.09 6.94
CA PHE A 503 -10.44 -20.43 7.47
C PHE A 503 -11.55 -20.75 8.47
N ASP A 504 -11.86 -19.83 9.38
CA ASP A 504 -12.94 -20.03 10.37
C ASP A 504 -14.30 -20.16 9.68
N ARG A 505 -14.55 -19.34 8.65
CA ARG A 505 -15.77 -19.39 7.84
C ARG A 505 -15.93 -20.73 7.12
N LEU A 506 -14.82 -21.33 6.67
CA LEU A 506 -14.80 -22.63 5.98
C LEU A 506 -14.74 -23.83 6.92
N GLY A 507 -14.70 -23.62 8.24
CA GLY A 507 -14.62 -24.71 9.24
C GLY A 507 -13.21 -25.26 9.48
N TYR A 508 -12.18 -24.51 9.08
CA TYR A 508 -10.75 -24.80 9.34
C TYR A 508 -10.22 -24.02 10.56
N ASP A 509 -11.03 -23.89 11.61
CA ASP A 509 -10.71 -23.16 12.85
C ASP A 509 -9.52 -23.77 13.61
N LYS A 510 -9.27 -25.06 13.43
CA LYS A 510 -8.12 -25.77 14.02
C LYS A 510 -6.79 -25.59 13.29
N THR A 511 -6.80 -25.12 12.05
CA THR A 511 -5.58 -24.82 11.28
C THR A 511 -4.89 -23.62 11.91
N GLU A 512 -3.57 -23.62 12.06
CA GLU A 512 -2.86 -22.44 12.54
C GLU A 512 -2.30 -21.58 11.41
N ILE A 513 -2.20 -20.27 11.67
CA ILE A 513 -1.34 -19.37 10.90
C ILE A 513 -0.27 -18.85 11.86
N ILE A 514 1.00 -19.10 11.52
CA ILE A 514 2.15 -18.61 12.26
C ILE A 514 2.54 -17.27 11.66
N ALA A 515 2.31 -16.21 12.42
CA ALA A 515 2.43 -14.82 12.00
C ALA A 515 3.43 -14.06 12.89
N PRO A 516 4.73 -14.39 12.83
CA PRO A 516 5.76 -13.64 13.53
C PRO A 516 5.84 -12.23 12.96
N SER A 517 6.09 -11.24 13.81
CA SER A 517 6.16 -9.84 13.40
C SER A 517 7.58 -9.46 13.00
N ASN A 518 7.73 -8.55 12.05
CA ASN A 518 9.02 -7.89 11.82
C ASN A 518 9.49 -7.04 13.03
N ASP A 519 8.59 -6.72 13.97
CA ASP A 519 8.90 -5.99 15.21
C ASP A 519 9.94 -6.70 16.11
N ASP A 520 9.97 -8.04 16.09
CA ASP A 520 10.95 -8.88 16.83
C ASP A 520 12.03 -9.51 15.91
N SER A 521 12.04 -9.13 14.63
CA SER A 521 12.89 -9.74 13.59
C SER A 521 12.69 -11.26 13.43
N TYR A 522 11.45 -11.73 13.57
CA TYR A 522 11.05 -13.14 13.39
C TYR A 522 11.69 -14.12 14.36
N GLU A 523 12.17 -13.64 15.51
CA GLU A 523 12.85 -14.45 16.53
C GLU A 523 11.97 -15.61 17.03
N SER A 524 10.66 -15.33 17.09
CA SER A 524 9.61 -16.20 17.59
C SER A 524 9.43 -17.49 16.80
N ILE A 525 9.86 -17.58 15.53
CA ILE A 525 9.74 -18.82 14.73
C ILE A 525 10.51 -19.99 15.36
N SER A 526 11.60 -19.68 16.07
CA SER A 526 12.59 -20.68 16.52
C SER A 526 12.26 -21.39 17.84
N GLY A 527 11.12 -21.11 18.48
CA GLY A 527 10.74 -21.74 19.75
C GLY A 527 11.73 -21.53 20.91
N GLY A 528 12.54 -20.45 20.88
CA GLY A 528 13.52 -20.13 21.95
C GLY A 528 14.99 -20.20 21.53
N HIS A 529 15.31 -20.62 20.30
CA HIS A 529 16.67 -20.62 19.72
C HIS A 529 16.96 -19.43 18.78
N GLY A 530 16.38 -18.27 19.11
CA GLY A 530 16.24 -17.10 18.24
C GLY A 530 17.48 -16.67 17.47
N SER A 531 18.62 -16.53 18.16
CA SER A 531 19.85 -16.02 17.55
C SER A 531 20.51 -16.99 16.58
N LYS A 532 20.54 -18.29 16.90
CA LYS A 532 21.15 -19.32 16.03
C LYS A 532 20.26 -19.59 14.81
N PHE A 533 18.95 -19.64 15.00
CA PHE A 533 17.99 -19.79 13.90
C PHE A 533 18.08 -18.63 12.90
N ARG A 534 18.03 -17.38 13.38
CA ARG A 534 18.16 -16.19 12.53
C ARG A 534 19.48 -16.17 11.76
N LEU A 535 20.56 -16.63 12.40
CA LEU A 535 21.86 -16.73 11.76
C LEU A 535 21.84 -17.74 10.60
N ASN A 536 21.30 -18.93 10.81
CA ASN A 536 21.22 -19.95 9.77
C ASN A 536 20.25 -19.55 8.64
N ALA A 537 19.12 -18.93 8.97
CA ALA A 537 18.23 -18.35 7.97
C ALA A 537 18.94 -17.29 7.11
N TRP A 538 19.65 -16.35 7.74
CA TRP A 538 20.45 -15.34 7.04
C TRP A 538 21.49 -15.97 6.10
N LYS A 539 22.25 -16.96 6.60
CA LYS A 539 23.23 -17.69 5.78
C LYS A 539 22.57 -18.34 4.55
N GLY A 540 21.45 -19.02 4.76
CA GLY A 540 20.70 -19.69 3.70
C GLY A 540 20.17 -18.71 2.65
N PHE A 541 19.64 -17.56 3.05
CA PHE A 541 19.16 -16.54 2.12
C PHE A 541 20.28 -15.94 1.27
N VAL A 542 21.40 -15.54 1.88
CA VAL A 542 22.55 -14.99 1.14
C VAL A 542 23.12 -16.04 0.16
N ALA A 543 23.23 -17.30 0.60
CA ALA A 543 23.67 -18.39 -0.26
C ALA A 543 22.74 -18.59 -1.46
N MET A 544 21.42 -18.62 -1.22
CA MET A 544 20.42 -18.79 -2.27
C MET A 544 20.39 -17.62 -3.25
N ASP A 545 20.53 -16.38 -2.75
CA ASP A 545 20.63 -15.18 -3.59
C ASP A 545 21.85 -15.27 -4.53
N MET A 546 22.99 -15.77 -4.04
CA MET A 546 24.16 -15.99 -4.89
C MET A 546 23.93 -17.07 -5.95
N ILE A 547 23.36 -18.23 -5.57
CA ILE A 547 23.05 -19.31 -6.52
C ILE A 547 22.08 -18.82 -7.61
N ARG A 548 21.05 -18.05 -7.24
CA ARG A 548 20.09 -17.45 -8.18
C ARG A 548 20.78 -16.48 -9.14
N LYS A 549 21.66 -15.62 -8.63
CA LYS A 549 22.43 -14.68 -9.46
C LYS A 549 23.31 -15.39 -10.47
N MET A 550 23.98 -16.46 -10.04
CA MET A 550 24.75 -17.31 -10.95
C MET A 550 23.85 -17.84 -12.07
N LYS A 551 22.66 -18.37 -11.76
CA LYS A 551 21.70 -18.79 -12.81
C LYS A 551 21.38 -17.65 -13.80
N GLN A 552 21.03 -16.46 -13.31
CA GLN A 552 20.60 -15.32 -14.14
C GLN A 552 21.68 -14.78 -15.07
N GLU A 553 22.93 -14.72 -14.61
CA GLU A 553 24.04 -14.19 -15.41
C GLU A 553 24.64 -15.24 -16.36
N ARG A 554 24.27 -16.53 -16.26
CA ARG A 554 24.80 -17.59 -17.14
C ARG A 554 23.78 -18.11 -18.15
N THR A 555 22.51 -18.23 -17.75
CA THR A 555 21.43 -18.74 -18.62
C THR A 555 21.40 -18.02 -19.98
N PRO A 556 21.54 -16.68 -20.06
CA PRO A 556 21.54 -15.99 -21.35
C PRO A 556 22.72 -16.34 -22.26
N TYR A 557 23.79 -16.92 -21.74
CA TYR A 557 25.05 -17.17 -22.46
C TYR A 557 25.37 -18.66 -22.60
N GLU A 558 24.54 -19.56 -22.11
CA GLU A 558 24.83 -21.00 -22.17
C GLU A 558 24.89 -21.51 -23.62
N LEU A 559 25.92 -22.29 -23.95
CA LEU A 559 26.07 -22.89 -25.28
C LEU A 559 25.16 -24.11 -25.47
N MET A 560 24.86 -24.82 -24.38
CA MET A 560 23.98 -25.99 -24.36
C MET A 560 22.74 -25.65 -23.53
N PRO A 561 21.58 -25.40 -24.17
CA PRO A 561 20.35 -25.04 -23.48
C PRO A 561 20.01 -26.00 -22.33
N GLY A 562 19.73 -25.46 -21.15
CA GLY A 562 19.38 -26.21 -19.93
C GLY A 562 20.57 -26.62 -19.05
N SER A 563 21.82 -26.39 -19.45
CA SER A 563 22.99 -26.74 -18.64
C SER A 563 23.04 -25.95 -17.33
N THR A 564 22.70 -24.65 -17.39
CA THR A 564 22.66 -23.80 -16.20
C THR A 564 21.57 -24.24 -15.23
N GLU A 565 20.40 -24.64 -15.76
CA GLU A 565 19.29 -25.13 -14.95
C GLU A 565 19.65 -26.43 -14.22
N GLN A 566 20.36 -27.35 -14.88
CA GLN A 566 20.81 -28.59 -14.25
C GLN A 566 21.75 -28.33 -13.06
N VAL A 567 22.74 -27.45 -13.24
CA VAL A 567 23.67 -27.06 -12.16
C VAL A 567 22.92 -26.35 -11.04
N TYR A 568 21.99 -25.46 -11.38
CA TYR A 568 21.16 -24.74 -10.40
C TYR A 568 20.32 -25.69 -9.53
N GLN A 569 19.64 -26.66 -10.14
CA GLN A 569 18.81 -27.62 -9.40
C GLN A 569 19.65 -28.51 -8.47
N GLN A 570 20.86 -28.89 -8.88
CA GLN A 570 21.78 -29.62 -8.00
C GLN A 570 22.28 -28.72 -6.85
N ALA A 571 22.67 -27.49 -7.15
CA ALA A 571 23.12 -26.51 -6.15
C ALA A 571 22.04 -26.21 -5.09
N LEU A 572 20.77 -26.12 -5.50
CA LEU A 572 19.64 -25.95 -4.58
C LEU A 572 19.51 -27.17 -3.64
N LYS A 573 19.57 -28.40 -4.18
CA LYS A 573 19.53 -29.62 -3.36
C LYS A 573 20.68 -29.69 -2.37
N ASP A 574 21.89 -29.38 -2.81
CA ASP A 574 23.09 -29.38 -1.98
C ASP A 574 22.99 -28.34 -0.86
N LEU A 575 22.49 -27.14 -1.17
CA LEU A 575 22.25 -26.09 -0.17
C LEU A 575 21.19 -26.51 0.85
N VAL A 576 20.04 -27.02 0.42
CA VAL A 576 18.97 -27.49 1.32
C VAL A 576 19.49 -28.59 2.24
N ASN A 577 20.19 -29.59 1.70
CA ASN A 577 20.79 -30.67 2.50
C ASN A 577 21.81 -30.13 3.50
N CYS A 578 22.67 -29.18 3.10
CA CYS A 578 23.64 -28.57 3.99
C CYS A 578 22.97 -27.81 5.14
N MET A 579 21.94 -27.01 4.84
CA MET A 579 21.23 -26.19 5.83
C MET A 579 20.38 -27.04 6.79
N GLU A 580 19.77 -28.12 6.32
CA GLU A 580 19.06 -29.10 7.15
C GLU A 580 19.99 -29.78 8.18
N ASN A 581 21.24 -30.02 7.79
CA ASN A 581 22.28 -30.57 8.67
C ASN A 581 23.02 -29.49 9.49
N GLY A 582 22.40 -28.31 9.69
CA GLY A 582 22.90 -27.25 10.57
C GLY A 582 23.80 -26.20 9.92
N GLY A 583 24.19 -26.39 8.65
CA GLY A 583 24.95 -25.41 7.86
C GLY A 583 26.44 -25.29 8.23
N ASP A 584 27.02 -26.31 8.86
CA ASP A 584 28.42 -26.29 9.31
C ASP A 584 29.42 -26.38 8.14
N THR A 585 29.08 -27.11 7.08
CA THR A 585 29.89 -27.29 5.86
C THR A 585 29.52 -26.30 4.74
N LEU A 586 28.84 -25.20 5.08
CA LEU A 586 28.28 -24.29 4.10
C LEU A 586 29.34 -23.68 3.17
N THR A 587 30.49 -23.27 3.70
CA THR A 587 31.54 -22.67 2.87
C THR A 587 32.10 -23.65 1.83
N ASP A 588 32.32 -24.91 2.22
CA ASP A 588 32.83 -25.94 1.31
C ASP A 588 31.76 -26.33 0.27
N THR A 589 30.51 -26.43 0.70
CA THR A 589 29.35 -26.67 -0.18
C THR A 589 29.25 -25.57 -1.24
N LEU A 590 29.37 -24.30 -0.84
CA LEU A 590 29.32 -23.16 -1.75
C LEU A 590 30.54 -23.09 -2.68
N ALA A 591 31.72 -23.51 -2.23
CA ALA A 591 32.89 -23.63 -3.11
C ALA A 591 32.69 -24.70 -4.19
N GLY A 592 32.11 -25.84 -3.84
CA GLY A 592 31.73 -26.88 -4.80
C GLY A 592 30.69 -26.39 -5.81
N ILE A 593 29.66 -25.68 -5.34
CA ILE A 593 28.64 -25.06 -6.20
C ILE A 593 29.26 -24.03 -7.14
N ALA A 594 30.09 -23.12 -6.61
CA ALA A 594 30.77 -22.10 -7.40
C ALA A 594 31.63 -22.74 -8.50
N TYR A 595 32.37 -23.80 -8.16
CA TYR A 595 33.15 -24.59 -9.12
C TYR A 595 32.26 -25.22 -10.20
N ALA A 596 31.12 -25.81 -9.84
CA ALA A 596 30.19 -26.39 -10.82
C ALA A 596 29.69 -25.34 -11.84
N PHE A 597 29.42 -24.11 -11.40
CA PHE A 597 29.06 -23.02 -12.30
C PHE A 597 30.18 -22.61 -13.26
N THR A 598 31.47 -22.77 -12.89
CA THR A 598 32.59 -22.48 -13.81
C THR A 598 32.75 -23.52 -14.91
N GLN A 599 32.15 -24.71 -14.73
CA GLN A 599 32.19 -25.78 -15.74
C GLN A 599 31.14 -25.62 -16.84
N ILE A 600 30.20 -24.67 -16.71
CA ILE A 600 29.16 -24.43 -17.72
C ILE A 600 29.81 -23.80 -18.96
N PRO A 601 29.66 -24.38 -20.16
CA PRO A 601 30.18 -23.76 -21.38
C PRO A 601 29.34 -22.54 -21.77
N LEU A 602 29.98 -21.37 -21.80
CA LEU A 602 29.35 -20.08 -22.11
C LEU A 602 29.86 -19.50 -23.43
N SER A 603 29.01 -18.75 -24.13
CA SER A 603 29.39 -17.96 -25.29
C SER A 603 30.28 -16.79 -24.87
N ASN A 604 31.33 -16.52 -25.64
CA ASN A 604 32.28 -15.42 -25.44
C ASN A 604 31.97 -14.18 -26.32
N GLY A 605 30.69 -13.99 -26.66
CA GLY A 605 30.22 -12.92 -27.54
C GLY A 605 30.07 -11.56 -26.86
N LYS A 606 29.38 -10.63 -27.54
CA LYS A 606 28.98 -9.34 -26.93
C LYS A 606 28.08 -9.60 -25.73
N ARG A 607 28.24 -8.78 -24.68
CA ARG A 607 27.33 -8.81 -23.53
C ARG A 607 25.92 -8.45 -23.99
N LYS A 608 24.91 -9.13 -23.46
CA LYS A 608 23.51 -8.81 -23.71
C LYS A 608 23.10 -7.56 -22.92
N PRO A 609 22.07 -6.79 -23.38
CA PRO A 609 21.51 -5.70 -22.60
C PRO A 609 21.08 -6.19 -21.21
N VAL A 610 21.55 -5.53 -20.16
CA VAL A 610 21.23 -5.91 -18.78
C VAL A 610 19.95 -5.20 -18.34
N ILE A 611 18.93 -5.97 -18.00
CA ILE A 611 17.63 -5.47 -17.54
C ILE A 611 17.49 -5.72 -16.05
N ALA A 612 17.38 -4.64 -15.28
CA ALA A 612 17.06 -4.73 -13.86
C ALA A 612 15.56 -4.96 -13.68
N ILE A 613 15.21 -6.08 -13.09
CA ILE A 613 13.85 -6.41 -12.71
C ILE A 613 13.64 -5.98 -11.26
N VAL A 614 12.81 -4.97 -11.07
CA VAL A 614 12.41 -4.41 -9.78
C VAL A 614 10.90 -4.57 -9.60
N GLY A 615 10.38 -4.37 -8.40
CA GLY A 615 8.94 -4.47 -8.18
C GLY A 615 8.56 -4.86 -6.77
N GLU A 616 7.30 -5.25 -6.63
CA GLU A 616 6.79 -5.87 -5.41
C GLU A 616 7.53 -7.20 -5.19
N ILE A 617 8.07 -7.39 -3.97
CA ILE A 617 9.05 -8.43 -3.65
C ILE A 617 8.52 -9.85 -3.96
N PHE A 618 7.28 -10.15 -3.57
CA PHE A 618 6.72 -11.48 -3.81
C PHE A 618 6.55 -11.75 -5.30
N MET A 619 6.00 -10.79 -6.06
CA MET A 619 5.82 -10.98 -7.50
C MET A 619 7.15 -11.06 -8.23
N ARG A 620 8.11 -10.19 -7.93
CA ARG A 620 9.43 -10.17 -8.55
C ARG A 620 10.16 -11.50 -8.42
N ASP A 621 10.06 -12.14 -7.26
CA ASP A 621 10.82 -13.35 -6.94
C ASP A 621 10.06 -14.66 -7.26
N ASN A 622 8.79 -14.57 -7.68
CA ASN A 622 7.92 -15.70 -8.03
C ASN A 622 7.65 -15.76 -9.54
N ASP A 623 8.12 -16.82 -10.19
CA ASP A 623 8.02 -16.97 -11.65
C ASP A 623 6.58 -16.94 -12.16
N PHE A 624 5.66 -17.69 -11.55
CA PHE A 624 4.26 -17.68 -11.96
C PHE A 624 3.62 -16.30 -11.73
N CYS A 625 3.86 -15.71 -10.55
CA CYS A 625 3.25 -14.44 -10.20
C CYS A 625 3.86 -13.22 -10.89
N SER A 626 4.99 -13.37 -11.59
CA SER A 626 5.58 -12.35 -12.47
C SER A 626 5.23 -12.55 -13.94
N ALA A 627 4.30 -13.46 -14.27
CA ALA A 627 4.03 -13.89 -15.64
C ALA A 627 5.28 -14.45 -16.35
N HIS A 628 6.20 -15.07 -15.62
CA HIS A 628 7.47 -15.59 -16.13
C HIS A 628 8.33 -14.52 -16.81
N MET A 629 8.40 -13.33 -16.22
CA MET A 629 9.02 -12.15 -16.83
C MET A 629 10.52 -12.35 -17.12
N VAL A 630 11.25 -13.07 -16.27
CA VAL A 630 12.67 -13.40 -16.50
C VAL A 630 12.83 -14.17 -17.80
N GLN A 631 12.11 -15.29 -17.95
CA GLN A 631 12.18 -16.15 -19.13
C GLN A 631 11.75 -15.40 -20.39
N ARG A 632 10.73 -14.54 -20.30
CA ARG A 632 10.28 -13.70 -21.43
C ARG A 632 11.34 -12.68 -21.86
N LEU A 633 11.97 -11.98 -20.93
CA LEU A 633 13.03 -11.01 -21.23
C LEU A 633 14.28 -11.69 -21.80
N GLU A 634 14.69 -12.83 -21.24
CA GLU A 634 15.82 -13.62 -21.74
C GLU A 634 15.58 -14.13 -23.17
N LYS A 635 14.35 -14.57 -23.48
CA LYS A 635 13.93 -14.95 -24.84
C LYS A 635 14.05 -13.78 -25.83
N PHE A 636 13.86 -12.54 -25.39
CA PHE A 636 14.06 -11.33 -26.20
C PHE A 636 15.51 -10.82 -26.18
N GLY A 637 16.44 -11.58 -25.58
CA GLY A 637 17.87 -11.32 -25.63
C GLY A 637 18.42 -10.48 -24.48
N ALA A 638 17.71 -10.39 -23.35
CA ALA A 638 18.22 -9.76 -22.13
C ALA A 638 19.18 -10.67 -21.35
N GLU A 639 20.11 -10.05 -20.63
CA GLU A 639 20.61 -10.55 -19.35
C GLU A 639 19.76 -9.92 -18.25
N THR A 640 19.30 -10.69 -17.26
CA THR A 640 18.42 -10.16 -16.21
C THR A 640 19.16 -10.00 -14.88
N TRP A 641 18.79 -8.98 -14.13
CA TRP A 641 19.25 -8.77 -12.76
C TRP A 641 18.04 -8.60 -11.85
N ILE A 642 17.96 -9.40 -10.78
CA ILE A 642 16.93 -9.27 -9.74
C ILE A 642 17.60 -8.91 -8.42
N ALA A 643 16.98 -8.00 -7.66
CA ALA A 643 17.53 -7.62 -6.37
C ALA A 643 17.53 -8.81 -5.37
N PRO A 644 18.56 -8.92 -4.52
CA PRO A 644 18.68 -10.04 -3.58
C PRO A 644 17.59 -9.96 -2.50
N PHE A 645 17.00 -11.10 -2.11
CA PHE A 645 15.98 -11.10 -1.05
C PHE A 645 16.56 -10.71 0.32
N ALA A 646 17.85 -11.01 0.55
CA ALA A 646 18.57 -10.62 1.75
C ALA A 646 18.61 -9.09 2.00
N GLU A 647 18.32 -8.26 0.98
CA GLU A 647 18.17 -6.82 1.14
C GLU A 647 17.05 -6.46 2.12
N TRP A 648 15.96 -7.23 2.14
CA TRP A 648 14.81 -6.99 3.01
C TRP A 648 15.16 -7.21 4.48
N LEU A 649 15.93 -8.27 4.77
CA LEU A 649 16.40 -8.55 6.14
C LEU A 649 17.36 -7.46 6.63
N SER A 650 18.24 -6.99 5.74
CA SER A 650 19.16 -5.88 6.04
C SER A 650 18.41 -4.57 6.27
N TYR A 651 17.41 -4.28 5.44
CA TYR A 651 16.51 -3.14 5.58
C TYR A 651 15.74 -3.18 6.91
N SER A 652 15.26 -4.35 7.33
CA SER A 652 14.61 -4.54 8.63
C SER A 652 15.55 -4.17 9.80
N THR A 653 16.82 -4.58 9.76
CA THR A 653 17.82 -4.19 10.77
C THR A 653 18.05 -2.67 10.81
N ILE A 654 18.13 -2.03 9.64
CA ILE A 654 18.29 -0.56 9.53
C ILE A 654 17.05 0.16 10.10
N ARG A 655 15.84 -0.29 9.76
CA ARG A 655 14.59 0.24 10.28
C ARG A 655 14.50 0.11 11.80
N TYR A 656 14.81 -1.07 12.35
CA TYR A 656 14.83 -1.27 13.80
C TYR A 656 15.82 -0.32 14.50
N THR A 657 16.99 -0.08 13.89
CA THR A 657 17.96 0.90 14.40
C THR A 657 17.39 2.33 14.41
N ARG A 658 16.72 2.74 13.33
CA ARG A 658 16.08 4.06 13.20
C ARG A 658 14.97 4.23 14.25
N ASP A 659 14.08 3.26 14.37
CA ASP A 659 12.95 3.32 15.29
C ASP A 659 13.42 3.30 16.75
N SER A 660 14.47 2.54 17.07
CA SER A 660 15.11 2.56 18.39
C SER A 660 15.66 3.96 18.75
N LYS A 661 16.23 4.68 17.77
CA LYS A 661 16.65 6.08 17.99
C LYS A 661 15.48 7.01 18.26
N TRP A 662 14.37 6.87 17.52
CA TRP A 662 13.16 7.68 17.74
C TRP A 662 12.52 7.39 19.11
N LYS A 663 12.56 6.14 19.57
CA LYS A 663 12.11 5.72 20.90
C LYS A 663 13.07 6.11 22.04
N GLY A 664 14.30 6.51 21.74
CA GLY A 664 15.34 6.72 22.75
C GLY A 664 15.90 5.43 23.36
N ASP A 665 15.69 4.27 22.71
CA ASP A 665 16.18 2.97 23.16
C ASP A 665 17.65 2.75 22.73
N PHE A 666 18.59 3.15 23.60
CA PHE A 666 20.01 2.99 23.33
C PHE A 666 20.45 1.52 23.25
N LYS A 667 19.83 0.62 24.04
CA LYS A 667 20.16 -0.81 24.01
C LYS A 667 19.78 -1.43 22.67
N GLY A 668 18.60 -1.08 22.15
CA GLY A 668 18.14 -1.46 20.81
C GLY A 668 19.13 -1.02 19.72
N VAL A 669 19.62 0.22 19.78
CA VAL A 669 20.62 0.75 18.81
C VAL A 669 21.95 -0.01 18.85
N VAL A 670 22.45 -0.36 20.03
CA VAL A 670 23.70 -1.13 20.15
C VAL A 670 23.49 -2.56 19.62
N LYS A 671 22.39 -3.22 20.01
CA LYS A 671 22.04 -4.57 19.55
C LYS A 671 21.97 -4.64 18.02
N SER A 672 21.30 -3.68 17.39
CA SER A 672 21.09 -3.68 15.95
C SER A 672 22.36 -3.39 15.15
N LYS A 673 23.24 -2.51 15.64
CA LYS A 673 24.56 -2.27 15.02
C LYS A 673 25.48 -3.47 15.09
N LEU A 674 25.47 -4.20 16.22
CA LEU A 674 26.21 -5.45 16.33
C LEU A 674 25.68 -6.49 15.34
N GLN A 675 24.35 -6.64 15.28
CA GLN A 675 23.69 -7.54 14.33
C GLN A 675 24.07 -7.20 12.88
N GLU A 676 24.01 -5.93 12.50
CA GLU A 676 24.40 -5.43 11.17
C GLU A 676 25.86 -5.81 10.84
N TYR A 677 26.79 -5.57 11.76
CA TYR A 677 28.20 -5.93 11.57
C TYR A 677 28.42 -7.44 11.37
N PHE A 678 27.74 -8.27 12.18
CA PHE A 678 27.82 -9.73 12.03
C PHE A 678 27.19 -10.21 10.71
N GLN A 679 26.04 -9.63 10.31
CA GLN A 679 25.39 -9.94 9.03
C GLN A 679 26.31 -9.65 7.85
N GLU A 680 26.94 -8.45 7.82
CA GLU A 680 27.90 -8.06 6.78
C GLU A 680 29.13 -8.97 6.76
N SER A 681 29.71 -9.30 7.92
CA SER A 681 30.88 -10.17 8.03
C SER A 681 30.60 -11.58 7.50
N ILE A 682 29.43 -12.13 7.80
CA ILE A 682 29.02 -13.47 7.38
C ILE A 682 28.67 -13.49 5.91
N ALA A 683 27.96 -12.48 5.40
CA ALA A 683 27.67 -12.36 3.98
C ALA A 683 28.95 -12.35 3.15
N LYS A 684 29.98 -11.60 3.55
CA LYS A 684 31.29 -11.61 2.87
C LYS A 684 31.92 -13.00 2.79
N LYS A 685 31.82 -13.82 3.85
CA LYS A 685 32.33 -15.21 3.83
C LYS A 685 31.55 -16.11 2.89
N ILE A 686 30.25 -15.92 2.77
CA ILE A 686 29.35 -16.68 1.89
C ILE A 686 29.54 -16.29 0.43
N ILE A 687 29.80 -15.01 0.16
CA ILE A 687 29.99 -14.47 -1.19
C ILE A 687 31.40 -14.83 -1.71
N LYS A 688 32.40 -14.94 -0.83
CA LYS A 688 33.81 -15.19 -1.19
C LYS A 688 34.02 -16.32 -2.21
N PRO A 689 33.39 -17.52 -2.13
CA PRO A 689 33.56 -18.57 -3.13
C PRO A 689 33.12 -18.19 -4.55
N PHE A 690 32.23 -17.19 -4.68
CA PHE A 690 31.72 -16.70 -5.96
C PHE A 690 32.47 -15.47 -6.48
N HIS A 691 33.44 -14.94 -5.73
CA HIS A 691 34.17 -13.73 -6.08
C HIS A 691 34.83 -13.84 -7.46
N GLY A 692 34.67 -12.81 -8.28
CA GLY A 692 35.16 -12.77 -9.67
C GLY A 692 34.40 -13.67 -10.63
N LEU A 693 33.37 -14.40 -10.19
CA LEU A 693 32.50 -15.13 -11.09
C LEU A 693 31.36 -14.23 -11.60
N PHE A 694 30.74 -13.41 -10.75
CA PHE A 694 29.59 -12.59 -11.12
C PHE A 694 29.94 -11.10 -11.30
N ASP A 695 28.98 -10.31 -11.77
CA ASP A 695 29.14 -8.85 -11.93
C ASP A 695 29.05 -8.12 -10.58
N GLU A 696 30.19 -8.03 -9.88
CA GLU A 696 30.31 -7.35 -8.58
C GLU A 696 30.01 -5.85 -8.66
N ASP A 697 30.22 -5.22 -9.83
CA ASP A 697 29.94 -3.80 -10.01
C ASP A 697 28.45 -3.51 -9.89
N LYS A 698 27.57 -4.49 -10.10
CA LYS A 698 26.10 -4.36 -9.96
C LYS A 698 25.57 -4.64 -8.55
N GLU A 699 26.42 -4.87 -7.56
CA GLU A 699 25.97 -5.00 -6.18
C GLU A 699 25.57 -3.64 -5.58
N VAL A 700 24.43 -3.60 -4.90
CA VAL A 700 23.91 -2.38 -4.29
C VAL A 700 23.70 -2.62 -2.80
N ALA A 701 24.29 -1.77 -1.95
CA ALA A 701 24.06 -1.83 -0.52
C ALA A 701 22.76 -1.12 -0.14
N VAL A 702 22.01 -1.67 0.82
CA VAL A 702 20.72 -1.10 1.27
C VAL A 702 20.83 0.34 1.74
N LYS A 703 21.94 0.70 2.41
CA LYS A 703 22.19 2.09 2.83
C LYS A 703 22.26 3.05 1.64
N ASP A 704 22.87 2.61 0.54
CA ASP A 704 23.02 3.42 -0.66
C ASP A 704 21.68 3.54 -1.37
N MET A 705 20.89 2.46 -1.43
CA MET A 705 19.50 2.52 -1.94
C MET A 705 18.69 3.60 -1.23
N LEU A 706 18.72 3.62 0.11
CA LEU A 706 17.98 4.59 0.91
C LEU A 706 18.48 6.04 0.75
N ASN A 707 19.73 6.23 0.33
CA ASN A 707 20.25 7.56 0.03
C ASN A 707 19.86 7.99 -1.40
N ALA A 708 19.96 7.08 -2.37
CA ALA A 708 19.69 7.33 -3.78
C ALA A 708 18.20 7.53 -4.10
N CYS A 709 17.28 7.04 -3.26
CA CYS A 709 15.84 7.20 -3.48
C CYS A 709 15.33 8.65 -3.27
N GLY A 710 16.11 9.51 -2.60
CA GLY A 710 15.71 10.83 -2.10
C GLY A 710 15.03 11.78 -3.12
N PRO A 711 15.44 11.83 -4.39
CA PRO A 711 14.77 12.64 -5.41
C PRO A 711 13.31 12.23 -5.69
N TYR A 712 12.98 10.95 -5.46
CA TYR A 712 11.72 10.32 -5.85
C TYR A 712 10.81 9.98 -4.66
N VAL A 713 11.39 9.57 -3.53
CA VAL A 713 10.67 9.28 -2.29
C VAL A 713 11.58 9.48 -1.09
N HIS A 714 11.02 9.93 0.04
CA HIS A 714 11.80 10.09 1.26
C HIS A 714 12.18 8.73 1.89
N ARG A 715 13.43 8.55 2.31
CA ARG A 715 13.98 7.32 2.92
C ARG A 715 13.29 6.80 4.19
N HIS A 716 12.41 7.61 4.78
CA HIS A 716 11.61 7.23 5.94
C HIS A 716 10.27 6.59 5.54
N TYR A 717 9.97 6.51 4.25
CA TYR A 717 8.90 5.65 3.78
C TYR A 717 9.19 4.21 4.18
N ASP A 718 8.24 3.59 4.87
CA ASP A 718 8.33 2.20 5.30
C ASP A 718 7.73 1.30 4.22
N GLY A 719 8.58 0.62 3.45
CA GLY A 719 8.19 -0.30 2.38
C GLY A 719 9.18 -0.36 1.23
N ASP A 720 8.82 -1.11 0.18
CA ASP A 720 9.64 -1.40 -0.99
C ASP A 720 9.99 -0.22 -1.93
N PRO A 721 9.23 0.89 -2.06
CA PRO A 721 9.53 1.95 -3.02
C PRO A 721 10.90 2.60 -2.81
N ALA A 722 11.35 2.78 -1.57
CA ALA A 722 12.66 3.35 -1.29
C ALA A 722 13.79 2.42 -1.76
N LEU A 723 13.62 1.10 -1.60
CA LEU A 723 14.58 0.10 -2.07
C LEU A 723 14.55 0.00 -3.60
N ASN A 724 13.36 -0.06 -4.19
CA ASN A 724 13.14 -0.14 -5.63
C ASN A 724 13.76 1.07 -6.35
N LEU A 725 13.33 2.28 -6.00
CA LEU A 725 13.79 3.52 -6.66
C LEU A 725 15.28 3.78 -6.41
N GLY A 726 15.78 3.47 -5.22
CA GLY A 726 17.21 3.57 -4.89
C GLY A 726 18.07 2.62 -5.73
N THR A 727 17.65 1.35 -5.83
CA THR A 727 18.32 0.33 -6.65
C THR A 727 18.28 0.70 -8.12
N SER A 728 17.11 1.10 -8.64
CA SER A 728 16.97 1.57 -10.02
C SER A 728 17.89 2.74 -10.34
N ALA A 729 17.97 3.74 -9.45
CA ALA A 729 18.83 4.90 -9.65
C ALA A 729 20.32 4.53 -9.67
N ILE A 730 20.77 3.67 -8.74
CA ILE A 730 22.17 3.25 -8.64
C ILE A 730 22.57 2.35 -9.80
N LEU A 731 21.72 1.39 -10.18
CA LEU A 731 22.03 0.49 -11.29
C LEU A 731 22.06 1.22 -12.62
N ALA A 732 21.20 2.23 -12.82
CA ALA A 732 21.27 3.09 -13.99
C ALA A 732 22.64 3.77 -14.11
N ASP A 733 23.19 4.26 -12.99
CA ASP A 733 24.54 4.86 -12.95
C ASP A 733 25.66 3.81 -13.17
N LYS A 734 25.40 2.54 -12.84
CA LYS A 734 26.31 1.40 -13.04
C LYS A 734 26.18 0.74 -14.42
N GLY A 735 25.43 1.33 -15.34
CA GLY A 735 25.41 0.91 -16.75
C GLY A 735 24.53 -0.31 -17.04
N ILE A 736 23.34 -0.40 -16.45
CA ILE A 736 22.26 -1.26 -16.98
C ILE A 736 21.63 -0.64 -18.23
N SER A 737 20.92 -1.46 -19.01
CA SER A 737 20.31 -1.07 -20.29
C SER A 737 18.81 -0.77 -20.20
N GLY A 738 18.15 -1.16 -19.11
CA GLY A 738 16.74 -0.87 -18.90
C GLY A 738 16.22 -1.39 -17.56
N ILE A 739 15.03 -0.93 -17.17
CA ILE A 739 14.36 -1.31 -15.93
C ILE A 739 12.96 -1.87 -16.24
N ALA A 740 12.68 -3.07 -15.75
CA ALA A 740 11.35 -3.68 -15.79
C ALA A 740 10.77 -3.77 -14.38
N ASN A 741 9.69 -3.04 -14.14
CA ASN A 741 9.00 -2.95 -12.85
C ASN A 741 7.73 -3.81 -12.85
N ILE A 742 7.67 -4.83 -12.00
CA ILE A 742 6.49 -5.69 -11.83
C ILE A 742 5.71 -5.30 -10.56
N LEU A 743 4.40 -5.18 -10.70
CA LEU A 743 3.53 -4.82 -9.58
C LEU A 743 2.17 -5.52 -9.68
N PRO A 744 1.52 -5.82 -8.54
CA PRO A 744 0.13 -6.26 -8.56
C PRO A 744 -0.76 -5.15 -9.12
N PHE A 745 -1.82 -5.52 -9.84
CA PHE A 745 -2.87 -4.56 -10.18
C PHE A 745 -3.41 -3.88 -8.90
N THR A 746 -3.56 -2.55 -8.92
CA THR A 746 -3.90 -1.67 -7.77
C THR A 746 -2.88 -1.62 -6.62
N CYS A 747 -1.67 -2.20 -6.75
CA CYS A 747 -0.66 -2.17 -5.69
C CYS A 747 -0.29 -0.73 -5.30
N MET A 748 -0.53 -0.33 -4.05
CA MET A 748 -0.32 1.07 -3.69
C MET A 748 1.16 1.49 -3.72
N PRO A 749 2.11 0.73 -3.12
CA PRO A 749 3.54 1.04 -3.26
C PRO A 749 4.04 0.94 -4.72
N GLY A 750 3.59 -0.06 -5.47
CA GLY A 750 3.95 -0.21 -6.89
C GLY A 750 3.48 0.96 -7.75
N THR A 751 2.25 1.45 -7.53
CA THR A 751 1.71 2.64 -8.20
C THR A 751 2.50 3.90 -7.86
N LEU A 752 3.02 4.04 -6.63
CA LEU A 752 3.95 5.14 -6.30
C LEU A 752 5.22 5.07 -7.17
N VAL A 753 5.84 3.89 -7.27
CA VAL A 753 7.04 3.69 -8.12
C VAL A 753 6.72 4.03 -9.57
N ALA A 754 5.58 3.58 -10.10
CA ALA A 754 5.14 3.91 -11.46
C ALA A 754 4.83 5.41 -11.65
N SER A 755 4.32 6.09 -10.63
CA SER A 755 4.03 7.53 -10.70
C SER A 755 5.28 8.38 -10.84
N VAL A 756 6.40 7.93 -10.28
CA VAL A 756 7.68 8.65 -10.30
C VAL A 756 8.68 8.09 -11.32
N SER A 757 8.34 7.02 -12.04
CA SER A 757 9.27 6.34 -12.95
C SER A 757 9.68 7.20 -14.14
N ASP A 758 8.79 8.07 -14.64
CA ASP A 758 9.14 8.99 -15.73
C ASP A 758 10.18 10.04 -15.30
N GLN A 759 10.06 10.55 -14.06
CA GLN A 759 11.08 11.42 -13.48
C GLN A 759 12.42 10.69 -13.37
N LEU A 760 12.42 9.47 -12.81
CA LEU A 760 13.64 8.66 -12.69
C LEU A 760 14.28 8.41 -14.05
N ARG A 761 13.49 8.03 -15.05
CA ARG A 761 13.98 7.82 -16.42
C ARG A 761 14.67 9.06 -16.97
N LYS A 762 14.04 10.24 -16.85
CA LYS A 762 14.60 11.51 -17.34
C LYS A 762 15.89 11.87 -16.62
N ASP A 763 15.92 11.75 -15.29
CA ASP A 763 17.11 12.01 -14.47
C ASP A 763 18.27 11.07 -14.83
N LYS A 764 17.96 9.86 -15.32
CA LYS A 764 18.92 8.82 -15.70
C LYS A 764 19.10 8.69 -17.22
N GLY A 765 19.11 9.82 -17.92
CA GLY A 765 19.50 9.87 -19.33
C GLY A 765 18.50 9.21 -20.28
N ASN A 766 17.21 9.22 -19.93
CA ASN A 766 16.12 8.55 -20.65
C ASN A 766 16.28 7.03 -20.75
N ILE A 767 16.84 6.38 -19.71
CA ILE A 767 16.93 4.92 -19.64
C ILE A 767 15.57 4.25 -19.92
N PRO A 768 15.51 3.22 -20.78
CA PRO A 768 14.27 2.48 -21.03
C PRO A 768 13.68 1.93 -19.74
N TYR A 769 12.37 2.16 -19.54
CA TYR A 769 11.64 1.76 -18.33
C TYR A 769 10.26 1.21 -18.74
N VAL A 770 9.87 0.06 -18.20
CA VAL A 770 8.53 -0.51 -18.38
C VAL A 770 7.93 -0.89 -17.04
N SER A 771 6.66 -0.55 -16.80
CA SER A 771 5.88 -1.03 -15.66
C SER A 771 4.83 -2.04 -16.16
N ILE A 772 4.80 -3.23 -15.57
CA ILE A 772 3.84 -4.30 -15.85
C ILE A 772 2.98 -4.50 -14.61
N ALA A 773 1.72 -4.05 -14.67
CA ALA A 773 0.70 -4.44 -13.71
C ALA A 773 0.16 -5.82 -14.09
N TYR A 774 0.20 -6.79 -13.17
CA TYR A 774 -0.23 -8.17 -13.41
C TYR A 774 -1.10 -8.69 -12.25
N ASP A 775 -2.12 -9.49 -12.59
CA ASP A 775 -3.14 -10.01 -11.67
C ASP A 775 -3.43 -11.51 -11.88
N GLY A 776 -2.56 -12.20 -12.62
CA GLY A 776 -2.71 -13.62 -12.95
C GLY A 776 -3.43 -13.90 -14.27
N GLN A 777 -3.95 -12.90 -14.99
CA GLN A 777 -4.54 -13.11 -16.31
C GLN A 777 -3.49 -13.00 -17.42
N GLU A 778 -3.39 -14.01 -18.29
CA GLU A 778 -2.52 -13.93 -19.46
C GLU A 778 -3.05 -12.88 -20.44
N ASP A 779 -2.25 -11.85 -20.67
CA ASP A 779 -2.52 -10.81 -21.65
C ASP A 779 -1.44 -10.86 -22.74
N VAL A 780 -1.87 -11.08 -23.99
CA VAL A 780 -1.03 -11.09 -25.19
C VAL A 780 -0.28 -9.76 -25.35
N SER A 781 -0.80 -8.66 -24.78
CA SER A 781 -0.15 -7.35 -24.80
C SER A 781 1.14 -7.30 -23.98
N ILE A 782 1.36 -8.20 -23.02
CA ILE A 782 2.59 -8.20 -22.20
C ILE A 782 3.81 -8.49 -23.09
N ASP A 783 3.73 -9.49 -23.95
CA ASP A 783 4.83 -9.84 -24.85
C ASP A 783 5.15 -8.71 -25.83
N LEU A 784 4.14 -8.06 -26.40
CA LEU A 784 4.32 -6.90 -27.28
C LEU A 784 4.99 -5.73 -26.56
N ARG A 785 4.57 -5.43 -25.32
CA ARG A 785 5.18 -4.38 -24.49
C ARG A 785 6.63 -4.71 -24.15
N LEU A 786 6.93 -5.94 -23.76
CA LEU A 786 8.29 -6.39 -23.44
C LEU A 786 9.20 -6.40 -24.68
N GLN A 787 8.70 -6.79 -25.85
CA GLN A 787 9.46 -6.69 -27.11
C GLN A 787 9.80 -5.25 -27.48
N ALA A 788 8.82 -4.34 -27.39
CA ALA A 788 9.03 -2.91 -27.65
C ALA A 788 10.02 -2.30 -26.64
N PHE A 789 9.92 -2.68 -25.38
CA PHE A 789 10.86 -2.29 -24.33
C PHE A 789 12.28 -2.81 -24.62
N MET A 790 12.42 -4.09 -24.99
CA MET A 790 13.72 -4.69 -25.30
C MET A 790 14.37 -4.08 -26.54
N HIS A 791 13.58 -3.66 -27.53
CA HIS A 791 14.08 -2.89 -28.66
C HIS A 791 14.72 -1.57 -28.20
N GLN A 792 14.03 -0.81 -27.33
CA GLN A 792 14.56 0.43 -26.76
C GLN A 792 15.81 0.18 -25.91
N ALA A 793 15.79 -0.87 -25.07
CA ALA A 793 16.93 -1.24 -24.24
C ALA A 793 18.17 -1.58 -25.07
N LYS A 794 18.00 -2.27 -26.20
CA LYS A 794 19.10 -2.58 -27.12
C LYS A 794 19.68 -1.33 -27.78
N GLN A 795 18.82 -0.44 -28.30
CA GLN A 795 19.27 0.84 -28.86
C GLN A 795 20.03 1.67 -27.83
N PHE A 796 19.49 1.79 -26.61
CA PHE A 796 20.13 2.50 -25.52
C PHE A 796 21.49 1.89 -25.16
N ALA A 797 21.58 0.55 -25.11
CA ALA A 797 22.83 -0.14 -24.81
C ALA A 797 23.89 0.06 -25.89
N ASP A 798 23.50 0.05 -27.16
CA ASP A 798 24.38 0.32 -28.30
C ASP A 798 24.87 1.78 -28.30
N GLU A 799 23.99 2.76 -28.07
CA GLU A 799 24.33 4.18 -27.98
C GLU A 799 25.28 4.50 -26.82
N LYS A 800 25.14 3.79 -25.70
CA LYS A 800 25.96 3.98 -24.49
C LYS A 800 27.18 3.06 -24.43
N GLY A 801 27.38 2.18 -25.42
CA GLY A 801 28.50 1.23 -25.46
C GLY A 801 28.50 0.21 -24.31
N LEU A 802 27.33 -0.14 -23.77
CA LEU A 802 27.19 -1.00 -22.59
C LEU A 802 27.37 -2.50 -22.89
N THR A 803 27.33 -2.88 -24.17
CA THR A 803 27.47 -4.28 -24.63
C THR A 803 28.86 -4.60 -25.19
N ASP A 804 29.79 -3.63 -25.19
CA ASP A 804 31.13 -3.80 -25.74
C ASP A 804 32.05 -4.55 -24.75
N PRO A 805 32.64 -5.70 -25.13
CA PRO A 805 33.61 -6.41 -24.29
C PRO A 805 34.83 -5.58 -23.88
N ALA A 806 35.20 -4.55 -24.66
CA ALA A 806 36.33 -3.67 -24.35
C ALA A 806 36.06 -2.69 -23.22
N THR A 807 34.79 -2.40 -22.90
CA THR A 807 34.38 -1.46 -21.85
C THR A 807 34.00 -2.16 -20.54
N GLN A 808 33.78 -3.48 -20.53
CA GLN A 808 33.37 -4.24 -19.34
C GLN A 808 34.14 -5.57 -19.20
N SER A 809 35.11 -5.61 -18.27
CA SER A 809 35.97 -6.79 -18.05
C SER A 809 35.29 -7.85 -17.18
N ILE A 810 34.49 -8.75 -17.74
CA ILE A 810 33.88 -9.83 -16.92
C ILE A 810 34.17 -11.24 -17.47
N HIS A 811 34.33 -11.43 -18.79
CA HIS A 811 34.48 -12.79 -19.35
C HIS A 811 35.91 -13.26 -19.64
N THR A 812 36.95 -12.45 -19.37
CA THR A 812 38.35 -12.80 -19.72
C THR A 812 39.24 -13.26 -18.57
N LYS A 813 38.77 -13.27 -17.32
CA LYS A 813 39.62 -13.60 -16.15
C LYS A 813 39.45 -15.03 -15.57
N ALA A 814 38.56 -15.85 -16.11
CA ALA A 814 38.31 -17.20 -15.59
C ALA A 814 39.24 -18.31 -16.14
N HIS A 815 40.25 -17.96 -16.95
CA HIS A 815 41.19 -18.92 -17.56
C HIS A 815 42.67 -18.67 -17.24
N SER A 816 42.99 -18.01 -16.13
CA SER A 816 44.37 -17.90 -15.62
C SER A 816 44.52 -18.50 -14.24
#